data_AF-A0A9N8ZCV2-F1
#
_entry.id   AF-A0A9N8ZCV2-F1
#
_cell.length_a   1.000
_cell.length_b   1.000
_cell.length_c   1.000
_cell.angle_alpha   90.00
_cell.angle_beta   90.00
_cell.angle_gamma   90.00
#
_symmetry.space_group_name_H-M   'P 1'
#
loop_
_entity.id
_entity.type
_entity.pdbx_description
1 polymer ?
#
loop_
_entity_poly.entity_id
_entity_poly.type
_entity_poly.pdbx_seq_one_letter_code
_entity_poly.pdbx_strand_id
1 'polypeptide(L)'
;MCTAVCQRWIKHATIINNCYPTNPEEKSPKSSELSRLVWYAKSRPAKLTKCGVYLEKRISGDVAKRRKQDLGISLEIIKTLIRECNEGLNMFSKNVIKIIIATLNTEDIDLAGHAASAFIIFCAHHDGSTLGVDNEFTQNYEELIKQFAMYAARQSNDKDIEMRYRSIGLHALQAVTTSSASYSKTQLESIVPAILYNLTDSSIGLEALQKHDSLDEEAVPNQRLSITIEAISAEANARLAYHCLKQLFNPSKLTHVEWSVQPVFVFLDKNEMWWPKSFGITLVLCILSMLPPQDRYTLVSVIKGQLEYTPEFTPQKATLVQMLSSILTSPLTLAGLPILEVLDCLLHLVLKLRKVENFMDEKASLKEEIKQENMGNMEEVENEREDQLEKITLQELYKSIGGLATHIYYNNQITDIIHHIVKYLRLEQSTLPSSDIDNSITEGTPTPEQRKTLLRCLSLVVQKNQLESPPVEVPVEVFQDSLQLCLDTDVRVRRAYASVLVTFLNGEISKNLRDSAQECLKHLSKDTIQFLNMIHVSLYQYALMDNAEASDYIALLDILKALLVRFRGEQLVRAVPFLFKLQADATELKVDDVRQRALASGILRYFQEVAIMFDLPDLQTYLEKIQDERLSKNQWSLDINPRTLTTPTIDESALTPVDLWLDRSAIVSQLVNLKDLNEIVGSNLSEKLMTEWTPEGGFENIKREVFRIQVADPQKLTSIMVMDNGSGELQKIDKKVTDFQYALDIGQTNDSSEHGTSVTSDMESVTTVQLSSGLGGTKRKIKEKLRNEVAAFLNTIDRASTRQKIIDPPYPTK
;
A
#
# COMPACT_ATOMS: atom_id res chain seq x y z
N MET A 1 -10.63 -63.35 40.35
CA MET A 1 -9.37 -63.20 39.59
C MET A 1 -9.10 -61.71 39.39
N CYS A 2 -7.93 -61.16 39.76
CA CYS A 2 -7.50 -59.80 39.31
C CYS A 2 -6.03 -59.44 39.60
N THR A 3 -5.12 -60.41 39.68
CA THR A 3 -3.72 -60.19 40.14
C THR A 3 -2.70 -59.88 39.05
N ALA A 4 -3.09 -59.85 37.77
CA ALA A 4 -2.16 -59.71 36.63
C ALA A 4 -1.69 -58.27 36.32
N VAL A 5 -2.38 -57.23 36.81
CA VAL A 5 -2.14 -55.84 36.38
C VAL A 5 -0.99 -55.15 37.15
N CYS A 6 -0.72 -55.56 38.41
CA CYS A 6 0.17 -54.80 39.30
C CYS A 6 1.69 -55.02 39.06
N GLN A 7 2.11 -56.15 38.48
CA GLN A 7 3.55 -56.45 38.36
C GLN A 7 4.31 -55.59 37.33
N ARG A 8 3.64 -55.06 36.30
CA ARG A 8 4.29 -54.23 35.25
C ARG A 8 4.72 -52.84 35.70
N TRP A 9 4.20 -52.35 36.84
CA TRP A 9 4.42 -50.97 37.32
C TRP A 9 5.59 -50.84 38.31
N ILE A 10 5.99 -51.93 38.95
CA ILE A 10 6.85 -51.91 40.15
C ILE A 10 8.17 -51.15 39.92
N LYS A 11 8.98 -51.53 38.93
CA LYS A 11 10.37 -51.03 38.85
C LYS A 11 10.50 -49.53 38.62
N HIS A 12 9.68 -48.92 37.76
CA HIS A 12 9.73 -47.47 37.56
C HIS A 12 9.04 -46.71 38.69
N ALA A 13 7.93 -47.22 39.23
CA ALA A 13 7.26 -46.66 40.39
C ALA A 13 8.20 -46.58 41.62
N THR A 14 8.98 -47.63 41.89
CA THR A 14 9.98 -47.63 42.97
C THR A 14 11.06 -46.59 42.74
N ILE A 15 11.66 -46.52 41.54
CA ILE A 15 12.72 -45.53 41.24
C ILE A 15 12.18 -44.10 41.37
N ILE A 16 10.96 -43.83 40.88
CA ILE A 16 10.32 -42.52 41.00
C ILE A 16 10.03 -42.19 42.47
N ASN A 17 9.45 -43.12 43.24
CA ASN A 17 9.17 -42.89 44.67
C ASN A 17 10.45 -42.67 45.50
N ASN A 18 11.56 -43.32 45.13
CA ASN A 18 12.85 -43.11 45.79
C ASN A 18 13.43 -41.70 45.58
N CYS A 19 13.01 -40.98 44.54
CA CYS A 19 13.46 -39.60 44.30
C CYS A 19 12.92 -38.62 45.34
N TYR A 20 11.86 -38.96 46.09
CA TYR A 20 11.25 -38.05 47.05
C TYR A 20 12.04 -38.02 48.37
N PRO A 21 12.26 -36.82 48.94
CA PRO A 21 12.83 -36.64 50.28
C PRO A 21 11.99 -37.33 51.35
N THR A 22 12.66 -37.81 52.39
CA THR A 22 12.00 -38.34 53.59
C THR A 22 11.84 -37.24 54.66
N ASN A 23 12.61 -36.16 54.53
CA ASN A 23 12.65 -35.02 55.43
C ASN A 23 11.74 -33.90 54.88
N PRO A 24 10.78 -33.36 55.65
CA PRO A 24 9.87 -32.29 55.18
C PRO A 24 10.54 -30.95 54.84
N GLU A 25 11.81 -30.75 55.20
CA GLU A 25 12.57 -29.52 54.93
C GLU A 25 13.28 -29.54 53.56
N GLU A 26 13.55 -30.74 53.01
CA GLU A 26 14.16 -30.90 51.70
C GLU A 26 13.13 -30.62 50.60
N LYS A 27 13.25 -29.49 49.90
CA LYS A 27 12.34 -29.09 48.81
C LYS A 27 12.72 -29.64 47.42
N SER A 28 13.82 -30.38 47.33
CA SER A 28 14.40 -30.88 46.07
C SER A 28 14.38 -32.42 45.99
N PRO A 29 14.28 -33.00 44.79
CA PRO A 29 14.44 -34.45 44.62
C PRO A 29 15.86 -34.92 45.00
N LYS A 30 15.97 -36.15 45.53
CA LYS A 30 17.25 -36.79 45.86
C LYS A 30 18.12 -36.97 44.61
N SER A 31 19.19 -36.18 44.48
CA SER A 31 20.01 -36.09 43.26
C SER A 31 20.55 -37.43 42.74
N SER A 32 20.90 -38.36 43.63
CA SER A 32 21.39 -39.69 43.28
C SER A 32 20.31 -40.57 42.63
N GLU A 33 19.11 -40.62 43.22
CA GLU A 33 17.98 -41.40 42.68
C GLU A 33 17.37 -40.71 41.45
N LEU A 34 17.39 -39.38 41.36
CA LEU A 34 17.02 -38.65 40.14
C LEU A 34 17.98 -38.96 38.98
N SER A 35 19.29 -38.97 39.21
CA SER A 35 20.29 -39.38 38.21
C SER A 35 20.06 -40.83 37.75
N ARG A 36 19.70 -41.72 38.68
CA ARG A 36 19.32 -43.10 38.39
C ARG A 36 18.03 -43.21 37.56
N LEU A 37 17.05 -42.35 37.81
CA LEU A 37 15.81 -42.26 37.02
C LEU A 37 16.09 -41.77 35.59
N VAL A 38 16.91 -40.74 35.43
CA VAL A 38 17.36 -40.24 34.12
C VAL A 38 18.10 -41.34 33.35
N TRP A 39 19.06 -42.03 33.96
CA TRP A 39 19.74 -43.17 33.33
C TRP A 39 18.77 -44.31 32.97
N TYR A 40 17.81 -44.61 33.85
CA TYR A 40 16.79 -45.60 33.58
C TYR A 40 15.94 -45.22 32.38
N ALA A 41 15.58 -43.95 32.20
CA ALA A 41 14.84 -43.44 31.05
C ALA A 41 15.70 -43.41 29.77
N LYS A 42 16.84 -42.71 29.76
CA LYS A 42 17.78 -42.61 28.63
C LYS A 42 18.12 -43.96 28.01
N SER A 43 18.36 -44.97 28.85
CA SER A 43 18.75 -46.32 28.36
C SER A 43 17.72 -47.02 27.47
N ARG A 44 16.42 -46.66 27.54
CA ARG A 44 15.38 -47.08 26.55
C ARG A 44 14.21 -46.07 26.57
N PRO A 45 14.07 -45.18 25.56
CA PRO A 45 13.02 -44.14 25.53
C PRO A 45 11.58 -44.65 25.77
N ALA A 46 11.22 -45.85 25.29
CA ALA A 46 9.91 -46.46 25.55
C ALA A 46 9.57 -46.72 27.04
N LYS A 47 10.51 -46.54 27.97
CA LYS A 47 10.23 -46.52 29.41
C LYS A 47 9.58 -45.20 29.86
N LEU A 48 9.83 -44.09 29.16
CA LEU A 48 9.28 -42.77 29.49
C LEU A 48 7.76 -42.78 29.51
N THR A 49 7.10 -43.47 28.57
CA THR A 49 5.63 -43.63 28.58
C THR A 49 5.11 -44.23 29.89
N LYS A 50 5.84 -45.15 30.52
CA LYS A 50 5.47 -45.72 31.83
C LYS A 50 5.77 -44.77 32.98
N CYS A 51 6.90 -44.07 32.93
CA CYS A 51 7.25 -43.04 33.90
C CYS A 51 6.21 -41.90 33.88
N GLY A 52 5.83 -41.42 32.70
CA GLY A 52 4.84 -40.37 32.48
C GLY A 52 3.47 -40.73 33.07
N VAL A 53 2.90 -41.88 32.71
CA VAL A 53 1.60 -42.31 33.26
C VAL A 53 1.64 -42.52 34.79
N TYR A 54 2.77 -42.99 35.33
CA TYR A 54 2.92 -43.12 36.79
C TYR A 54 3.01 -41.75 37.48
N LEU A 55 3.78 -40.80 36.92
CA LEU A 55 3.90 -39.43 37.42
C LEU A 55 2.55 -38.69 37.35
N GLU A 56 1.82 -38.82 36.24
CA GLU A 56 0.47 -38.26 36.07
C GLU A 56 -0.46 -38.75 37.18
N LYS A 57 -0.58 -40.07 37.33
CA LYS A 57 -1.44 -40.67 38.38
C LYS A 57 -1.02 -40.28 39.79
N ARG A 58 0.29 -40.15 40.05
CA ARG A 58 0.79 -39.70 41.35
C ARG A 58 0.38 -38.25 41.61
N ILE A 59 0.63 -37.37 40.65
CA ILE A 59 0.35 -35.93 40.76
C ILE A 59 -1.14 -35.67 40.92
N SER A 60 -2.04 -36.36 40.20
CA SER A 60 -3.48 -36.28 40.47
C SER A 60 -3.83 -36.64 41.93
N GLY A 61 -3.14 -37.62 42.50
CA GLY A 61 -3.29 -38.00 43.92
C GLY A 61 -2.66 -37.01 44.90
N ASP A 62 -1.61 -36.29 44.51
CA ASP A 62 -0.94 -35.26 45.31
C ASP A 62 -1.73 -33.94 45.29
N VAL A 63 -2.32 -33.57 44.15
CA VAL A 63 -3.31 -32.49 43.99
C VAL A 63 -4.54 -32.74 44.87
N ALA A 64 -5.15 -33.92 44.77
CA ALA A 64 -6.33 -34.28 45.58
C ALA A 64 -6.07 -34.25 47.09
N LYS A 65 -4.80 -34.38 47.51
CA LYS A 65 -4.34 -34.33 48.90
C LYS A 65 -3.67 -33.00 49.28
N ARG A 66 -3.64 -32.02 48.37
CA ARG A 66 -3.01 -30.70 48.54
C ARG A 66 -1.53 -30.76 48.99
N ARG A 67 -0.77 -31.74 48.50
CA ARG A 67 0.63 -31.96 48.88
C ARG A 67 1.60 -31.06 48.11
N LYS A 68 1.58 -29.76 48.41
CA LYS A 68 2.38 -28.71 47.72
C LYS A 68 3.86 -29.06 47.55
N GLN A 69 4.52 -29.61 48.59
CA GLN A 69 5.92 -30.01 48.49
C GLN A 69 6.15 -31.16 47.50
N ASP A 70 5.37 -32.25 47.61
CA ASP A 70 5.43 -33.39 46.68
C ASP A 70 5.19 -32.95 45.22
N LEU A 71 4.28 -32.00 45.00
CA LEU A 71 3.99 -31.42 43.68
C LEU A 71 5.21 -30.67 43.13
N GLY A 72 5.85 -29.79 43.91
CA GLY A 72 7.08 -29.10 43.52
C GLY A 72 8.21 -30.07 43.15
N ILE A 73 8.43 -31.11 43.97
CA ILE A 73 9.42 -32.16 43.71
C ILE A 73 9.09 -32.92 42.41
N SER A 74 7.80 -33.22 42.18
CA SER A 74 7.33 -33.91 40.97
C SER A 74 7.62 -33.10 39.70
N LEU A 75 7.43 -31.78 39.75
CA LEU A 75 7.69 -30.87 38.64
C LEU A 75 9.19 -30.78 38.32
N GLU A 76 10.06 -30.72 39.34
CA GLU A 76 11.52 -30.74 39.13
C GLU A 76 12.04 -32.09 38.59
N ILE A 77 11.43 -33.21 38.98
CA ILE A 77 11.68 -34.53 38.36
C ILE A 77 11.32 -34.48 36.87
N ILE A 78 10.16 -33.94 36.53
CA ILE A 78 9.67 -33.86 35.13
C ILE A 78 10.53 -32.92 34.29
N LYS A 79 10.82 -31.72 34.80
CA LYS A 79 11.71 -30.72 34.18
C LYS A 79 13.10 -31.30 33.90
N THR A 80 13.63 -32.11 34.82
CA THR A 80 14.89 -32.85 34.61
C THR A 80 14.74 -33.94 33.55
N LEU A 81 13.65 -34.71 33.57
CA LEU A 81 13.38 -35.74 32.56
C LEU A 81 13.23 -35.16 31.14
N ILE A 82 12.58 -34.00 30.98
CA ILE A 82 12.42 -33.32 29.69
C ILE A 82 13.79 -32.88 29.16
N ARG A 83 14.57 -32.17 29.98
CA ARG A 83 15.91 -31.67 29.60
C ARG A 83 16.86 -32.80 29.24
N GLU A 84 16.92 -33.83 30.08
CA GLU A 84 17.88 -34.91 29.91
C GLU A 84 17.43 -35.93 28.85
N CYS A 85 16.15 -36.26 28.77
CA CYS A 85 15.63 -37.32 27.90
C CYS A 85 14.85 -36.75 26.69
N ASN A 86 15.29 -35.62 26.16
CA ASN A 86 14.65 -34.86 25.07
C ASN A 86 14.38 -35.71 23.80
N GLU A 87 15.31 -36.58 23.39
CA GLU A 87 15.11 -37.55 22.29
C GLU A 87 13.85 -38.42 22.44
N GLY A 88 13.40 -38.65 23.68
CA GLY A 88 12.22 -39.43 24.01
C GLY A 88 11.01 -38.60 24.41
N LEU A 89 11.03 -37.27 24.27
CA LEU A 89 10.00 -36.37 24.82
C LEU A 89 8.59 -36.70 24.30
N ASN A 90 8.46 -36.96 23.00
CA ASN A 90 7.18 -37.31 22.38
C ASN A 90 6.56 -38.64 22.90
N MET A 91 7.33 -39.48 23.60
CA MET A 91 6.82 -40.71 24.23
C MET A 91 6.03 -40.47 25.53
N PHE A 92 6.07 -39.25 26.08
CA PHE A 92 5.38 -38.88 27.33
C PHE A 92 4.91 -37.41 27.39
N SER A 93 5.06 -36.63 26.31
CA SER A 93 4.65 -35.23 26.19
C SER A 93 3.20 -34.99 26.64
N LYS A 94 2.28 -35.87 26.23
CA LYS A 94 0.88 -35.87 26.63
C LYS A 94 0.67 -35.98 28.15
N ASN A 95 1.48 -36.78 28.83
CA ASN A 95 1.46 -36.86 30.30
C ASN A 95 2.00 -35.57 30.92
N VAL A 96 3.08 -34.99 30.35
CA VAL A 96 3.66 -33.71 30.81
C VAL A 96 2.63 -32.58 30.77
N ILE A 97 1.94 -32.40 29.64
CA ILE A 97 0.92 -31.33 29.49
C ILE A 97 -0.21 -31.52 30.52
N LYS A 98 -0.76 -32.74 30.65
CA LYS A 98 -1.81 -33.04 31.65
C LYS A 98 -1.36 -32.78 33.09
N ILE A 99 -0.11 -33.08 33.41
CA ILE A 99 0.49 -32.82 34.72
C ILE A 99 0.58 -31.31 35.00
N ILE A 100 1.03 -30.52 34.03
CA ILE A 100 1.14 -29.07 34.16
C ILE A 100 -0.26 -28.48 34.38
N ILE A 101 -1.26 -28.84 33.55
CA ILE A 101 -2.67 -28.43 33.74
C ILE A 101 -3.20 -28.79 35.14
N ALA A 102 -3.02 -30.05 35.56
CA ALA A 102 -3.48 -30.51 36.88
C ALA A 102 -2.81 -29.75 38.05
N THR A 103 -1.61 -29.21 37.83
CA THR A 103 -0.87 -28.38 38.79
C THR A 103 -1.38 -26.93 38.77
N LEU A 104 -1.60 -26.34 37.59
CA LEU A 104 -2.14 -24.97 37.49
C LEU A 104 -3.52 -24.86 38.15
N ASN A 105 -4.34 -25.89 38.02
CA ASN A 105 -5.65 -26.01 38.67
C ASN A 105 -5.62 -26.00 40.21
N THR A 106 -4.46 -25.98 40.88
CA THR A 106 -4.40 -25.76 42.34
C THR A 106 -4.42 -24.28 42.75
N GLU A 107 -4.35 -23.35 41.81
CA GLU A 107 -4.31 -21.88 42.03
C GLU A 107 -3.24 -21.41 43.04
N ASP A 108 -2.14 -22.14 43.14
CA ASP A 108 -1.02 -21.81 44.02
C ASP A 108 0.12 -21.18 43.20
N ILE A 109 0.54 -19.97 43.60
CA ILE A 109 1.49 -19.15 42.86
C ILE A 109 2.89 -19.78 42.75
N ASP A 110 3.36 -20.49 43.78
CA ASP A 110 4.66 -21.16 43.73
C ASP A 110 4.59 -22.36 42.79
N LEU A 111 3.50 -23.15 42.88
CA LEU A 111 3.29 -24.29 41.98
C LEU A 111 3.10 -23.83 40.52
N ALA A 112 2.43 -22.69 40.29
CA ALA A 112 2.34 -22.07 38.97
C ALA A 112 3.72 -21.68 38.42
N GLY A 113 4.61 -21.12 39.24
CA GLY A 113 5.99 -20.83 38.87
C GLY A 113 6.80 -22.08 38.49
N HIS A 114 6.68 -23.17 39.26
CA HIS A 114 7.33 -24.45 38.93
C HIS A 114 6.73 -25.09 37.67
N ALA A 115 5.41 -25.01 37.49
CA ALA A 115 4.68 -25.51 36.32
C ALA A 115 5.10 -24.76 35.04
N ALA A 116 5.16 -23.43 35.08
CA ALA A 116 5.71 -22.61 33.99
C ALA A 116 7.18 -22.94 33.73
N SER A 117 8.02 -23.09 34.77
CA SER A 117 9.42 -23.46 34.60
C SER A 117 9.60 -24.84 33.91
N ALA A 118 8.73 -25.81 34.20
CA ALA A 118 8.70 -27.08 33.49
C ALA A 118 8.20 -26.94 32.04
N PHE A 119 7.19 -26.09 31.80
CA PHE A 119 6.66 -25.80 30.47
C PHE A 119 7.65 -25.06 29.56
N ILE A 120 8.42 -24.12 30.10
CA ILE A 120 9.47 -23.41 29.35
C ILE A 120 10.53 -24.41 28.83
N ILE A 121 10.94 -25.36 29.67
CA ILE A 121 11.87 -26.44 29.28
C ILE A 121 11.20 -27.44 28.32
N PHE A 122 9.89 -27.64 28.41
CA PHE A 122 9.13 -28.41 27.41
C PHE A 122 9.18 -27.74 26.03
N CYS A 123 8.80 -26.47 25.93
CA CYS A 123 8.81 -25.71 24.67
C CYS A 123 10.20 -25.55 24.05
N ALA A 124 11.27 -25.56 24.86
CA ALA A 124 12.66 -25.53 24.38
C ALA A 124 13.16 -26.86 23.78
N HIS A 125 12.46 -27.97 24.00
CA HIS A 125 12.87 -29.32 23.54
C HIS A 125 11.79 -30.06 22.73
N HIS A 126 10.56 -29.54 22.68
CA HIS A 126 9.49 -30.09 21.86
C HIS A 126 9.62 -29.61 20.41
N ASP A 127 9.50 -30.55 19.47
CA ASP A 127 9.71 -30.34 18.04
C ASP A 127 8.44 -29.95 17.27
N GLY A 128 7.31 -29.77 17.98
CA GLY A 128 6.01 -29.49 17.37
C GLY A 128 5.37 -30.67 16.62
N SER A 129 6.09 -31.75 16.35
CA SER A 129 5.68 -32.85 15.44
C SER A 129 4.39 -33.57 15.83
N THR A 130 3.96 -33.48 17.08
CA THR A 130 2.72 -34.08 17.61
C THR A 130 1.52 -33.14 17.61
N LEU A 131 1.71 -31.84 17.38
CA LEU A 131 0.62 -30.86 17.25
C LEU A 131 -0.10 -31.05 15.91
N GLY A 132 -1.43 -30.99 15.91
CA GLY A 132 -2.27 -31.29 14.75
C GLY A 132 -2.39 -32.78 14.40
N VAL A 133 -1.46 -33.63 14.87
CA VAL A 133 -1.48 -35.09 14.62
C VAL A 133 -2.25 -35.86 15.71
N ASP A 134 -1.93 -35.65 16.99
CA ASP A 134 -2.75 -36.17 18.10
C ASP A 134 -3.72 -35.05 18.53
N ASN A 135 -5.00 -35.22 18.20
CA ASN A 135 -6.04 -34.26 18.53
C ASN A 135 -6.21 -34.06 20.05
N GLU A 136 -6.10 -35.11 20.86
CA GLU A 136 -6.22 -34.99 22.32
C GLU A 136 -4.97 -34.28 22.90
N PHE A 137 -3.77 -34.56 22.37
CA PHE A 137 -2.57 -33.80 22.74
C PHE A 137 -2.72 -32.31 22.38
N THR A 138 -3.19 -32.02 21.17
CA THR A 138 -3.37 -30.64 20.66
C THR A 138 -4.37 -29.88 21.52
N GLN A 139 -5.55 -30.44 21.80
CA GLN A 139 -6.56 -29.83 22.66
C GLN A 139 -6.04 -29.55 24.08
N ASN A 140 -5.27 -30.47 24.69
CA ASN A 140 -4.66 -30.23 25.99
C ASN A 140 -3.59 -29.13 25.92
N TYR A 141 -2.79 -29.07 24.85
CA TYR A 141 -1.76 -28.04 24.67
C TYR A 141 -2.38 -26.64 24.49
N GLU A 142 -3.47 -26.53 23.73
CA GLU A 142 -4.22 -25.28 23.53
C GLU A 142 -4.91 -24.81 24.82
N GLU A 143 -5.53 -25.71 25.59
CA GLU A 143 -6.08 -25.38 26.92
C GLU A 143 -4.97 -24.93 27.90
N LEU A 144 -3.78 -25.54 27.86
CA LEU A 144 -2.65 -25.10 28.66
C LEU A 144 -2.17 -23.69 28.29
N ILE A 145 -2.06 -23.39 26.99
CA ILE A 145 -1.73 -22.04 26.50
C ILE A 145 -2.77 -21.02 26.99
N LYS A 146 -4.05 -21.37 26.90
CA LYS A 146 -5.16 -20.53 27.37
C LYS A 146 -5.10 -20.26 28.87
N GLN A 147 -4.73 -21.25 29.69
CA GLN A 147 -4.52 -21.04 31.13
C GLN A 147 -3.34 -20.09 31.43
N PHE A 148 -2.22 -20.23 30.71
CA PHE A 148 -1.10 -19.27 30.84
C PHE A 148 -1.45 -17.87 30.32
N ALA A 149 -2.28 -17.76 29.26
CA ALA A 149 -2.82 -16.49 28.78
C ALA A 149 -3.75 -15.83 29.83
N MET A 150 -4.60 -16.61 30.51
CA MET A 150 -5.41 -16.13 31.64
C MET A 150 -4.55 -15.67 32.83
N TYR A 151 -3.39 -16.29 33.07
CA TYR A 151 -2.44 -15.81 34.07
C TYR A 151 -1.76 -14.51 33.63
N ALA A 152 -1.31 -14.42 32.37
CA ALA A 152 -0.75 -13.22 31.78
C ALA A 152 -1.72 -12.02 31.82
N ALA A 153 -3.03 -12.25 31.73
CA ALA A 153 -4.07 -11.22 31.85
C ALA A 153 -4.80 -11.18 33.21
N ARG A 154 -4.25 -11.80 34.27
CA ARG A 154 -4.93 -11.91 35.57
C ARG A 154 -5.10 -10.53 36.23
N GLN A 155 -6.26 -10.33 36.85
CA GLN A 155 -6.57 -9.20 37.73
C GLN A 155 -6.70 -9.70 39.17
N SER A 156 -6.23 -8.92 40.14
CA SER A 156 -6.25 -9.25 41.57
C SER A 156 -6.24 -7.99 42.44
N ASN A 157 -6.90 -8.06 43.60
CA ASN A 157 -6.87 -6.98 44.60
C ASN A 157 -5.46 -6.75 45.16
N ASP A 158 -4.67 -7.84 45.28
CA ASP A 158 -3.25 -7.76 45.60
C ASP A 158 -2.44 -7.61 44.30
N LYS A 159 -1.77 -6.46 44.15
CA LYS A 159 -0.98 -6.09 42.97
C LYS A 159 0.37 -6.81 42.86
N ASP A 160 0.98 -7.25 43.95
CA ASP A 160 2.21 -8.07 43.88
C ASP A 160 1.88 -9.47 43.37
N ILE A 161 0.81 -10.07 43.92
CA ILE A 161 0.28 -11.34 43.43
C ILE A 161 -0.19 -11.22 41.96
N GLU A 162 -0.84 -10.11 41.59
CA GLU A 162 -1.21 -9.82 40.20
C GLU A 162 -0.01 -9.84 39.27
N MET A 163 1.01 -8.99 39.53
CA MET A 163 2.17 -8.85 38.65
C MET A 163 3.00 -10.13 38.54
N ARG A 164 3.06 -10.92 39.61
CA ARG A 164 3.72 -12.24 39.59
C ARG A 164 2.95 -13.26 38.74
N TYR A 165 1.63 -13.37 38.87
CA TYR A 165 0.83 -14.25 38.00
C TYR A 165 0.98 -13.84 36.53
N ARG A 166 0.93 -12.53 36.25
CA ARG A 166 1.14 -12.02 34.89
C ARG A 166 2.50 -12.38 34.34
N SER A 167 3.56 -12.23 35.15
CA SER A 167 4.92 -12.61 34.76
C SER A 167 5.06 -14.11 34.50
N ILE A 168 4.48 -14.97 35.34
CA ILE A 168 4.47 -16.42 35.14
C ILE A 168 3.80 -16.78 33.81
N GLY A 169 2.65 -16.16 33.52
CA GLY A 169 1.96 -16.32 32.25
C GLY A 169 2.81 -15.84 31.06
N LEU A 170 3.36 -14.63 31.13
CA LEU A 170 4.17 -14.04 30.06
C LEU A 170 5.43 -14.86 29.75
N HIS A 171 6.15 -15.37 30.74
CA HIS A 171 7.31 -16.25 30.50
C HIS A 171 6.91 -17.58 29.84
N ALA A 172 5.75 -18.15 30.21
CA ALA A 172 5.21 -19.33 29.56
C ALA A 172 4.80 -19.05 28.10
N LEU A 173 4.13 -17.92 27.85
CA LEU A 173 3.80 -17.47 26.48
C LEU A 173 5.07 -17.16 25.66
N GLN A 174 6.10 -16.56 26.25
CA GLN A 174 7.39 -16.31 25.62
C GLN A 174 8.05 -17.63 25.18
N ALA A 175 7.95 -18.68 25.98
CA ALA A 175 8.48 -19.99 25.59
C ALA A 175 7.70 -20.60 24.42
N VAL A 176 6.39 -20.38 24.32
CA VAL A 176 5.61 -20.74 23.11
C VAL A 176 6.09 -19.92 21.92
N THR A 177 6.22 -18.59 22.07
CA THR A 177 6.64 -17.69 20.98
C THR A 177 8.10 -17.91 20.54
N THR A 178 8.92 -18.55 21.38
CA THR A 178 10.32 -18.92 21.07
C THR A 178 10.50 -20.40 20.68
N SER A 179 9.52 -21.29 20.92
CA SER A 179 9.55 -22.70 20.49
C SER A 179 9.61 -22.93 18.98
N SER A 180 10.07 -24.10 18.54
CA SER A 180 10.13 -24.46 17.10
C SER A 180 8.77 -24.82 16.47
N ALA A 181 7.71 -24.90 17.27
CA ALA A 181 6.37 -25.24 16.81
C ALA A 181 5.68 -24.03 16.13
N SER A 182 4.96 -24.30 15.03
CA SER A 182 4.09 -23.31 14.37
C SER A 182 2.80 -23.09 15.16
N TYR A 183 2.26 -21.87 15.11
CA TYR A 183 1.02 -21.52 15.81
C TYR A 183 -0.23 -21.91 15.03
N SER A 184 -1.24 -22.42 15.74
CA SER A 184 -2.62 -22.51 15.24
C SER A 184 -3.37 -21.18 15.48
N LYS A 185 -4.41 -20.92 14.69
CA LYS A 185 -5.29 -19.75 14.86
C LYS A 185 -5.88 -19.66 16.27
N THR A 186 -6.34 -20.79 16.81
CA THR A 186 -6.86 -20.97 18.19
C THR A 186 -5.85 -20.60 19.28
N GLN A 187 -4.56 -20.85 19.06
CA GLN A 187 -3.50 -20.40 19.98
C GLN A 187 -3.33 -18.88 19.92
N LEU A 188 -3.25 -18.29 18.72
CA LEU A 188 -3.09 -16.84 18.54
C LEU A 188 -4.25 -16.05 19.14
N GLU A 189 -5.49 -16.55 19.02
CA GLU A 189 -6.69 -16.00 19.66
C GLU A 189 -6.61 -15.92 21.20
N SER A 190 -5.74 -16.72 21.83
CA SER A 190 -5.47 -16.66 23.29
C SER A 190 -4.20 -15.86 23.62
N ILE A 191 -3.13 -16.05 22.84
CA ILE A 191 -1.80 -15.46 23.10
C ILE A 191 -1.83 -13.94 22.89
N VAL A 192 -2.36 -13.47 21.76
CA VAL A 192 -2.29 -12.05 21.37
C VAL A 192 -3.03 -11.15 22.37
N PRO A 193 -4.30 -11.41 22.76
CA PRO A 193 -4.99 -10.57 23.75
C PRO A 193 -4.28 -10.47 25.10
N ALA A 194 -3.64 -11.55 25.55
CA ALA A 194 -2.91 -11.57 26.82
C ALA A 194 -1.60 -10.76 26.77
N ILE A 195 -0.91 -10.75 25.63
CA ILE A 195 0.22 -9.86 25.37
C ILE A 195 -0.24 -8.40 25.36
N LEU A 196 -1.28 -8.08 24.56
CA LEU A 196 -1.77 -6.71 24.40
C LEU A 196 -2.26 -6.11 25.72
N TYR A 197 -2.91 -6.90 26.58
CA TYR A 197 -3.35 -6.45 27.89
C TYR A 197 -2.21 -5.88 28.75
N ASN A 198 -1.03 -6.51 28.73
CA ASN A 198 0.16 -6.03 29.45
C ASN A 198 0.81 -4.80 28.79
N LEU A 199 0.62 -4.61 27.48
CA LEU A 199 1.05 -3.41 26.77
C LEU A 199 0.11 -2.22 27.01
N THR A 200 -1.18 -2.46 27.29
CA THR A 200 -2.15 -1.40 27.62
C THR A 200 -2.18 -0.99 29.08
N ASP A 201 -1.86 -1.89 30.02
CA ASP A 201 -1.83 -1.59 31.47
C ASP A 201 -0.52 -0.90 31.91
N SER A 202 0.47 -0.83 31.02
CA SER A 202 1.74 -0.15 31.24
C SER A 202 1.60 1.37 31.12
N SER A 203 2.22 2.12 32.05
CA SER A 203 2.43 3.56 31.89
C SER A 203 3.46 3.91 30.81
N ILE A 204 4.27 2.93 30.39
CA ILE A 204 5.30 3.08 29.36
C ILE A 204 4.66 2.78 28.01
N GLY A 205 4.43 3.84 27.22
CA GLY A 205 3.86 3.74 25.89
C GLY A 205 4.72 2.90 24.92
N LEU A 206 4.06 2.31 23.93
CA LEU A 206 4.66 1.33 23.01
C LEU A 206 5.89 1.88 22.24
N GLU A 207 5.89 3.18 21.91
CA GLU A 207 7.04 3.85 21.27
C GLU A 207 8.29 3.88 22.15
N ALA A 208 8.14 3.97 23.48
CA ALA A 208 9.26 3.94 24.40
C ALA A 208 9.82 2.51 24.50
N LEU A 209 8.96 1.50 24.56
CA LEU A 209 9.37 0.09 24.53
C LEU A 209 10.15 -0.23 23.24
N GLN A 210 9.68 0.24 22.09
CA GLN A 210 10.35 0.08 20.80
C GLN A 210 11.73 0.77 20.76
N LYS A 211 11.85 1.98 21.32
CA LYS A 211 13.14 2.69 21.42
C LYS A 211 14.12 1.97 22.34
N HIS A 212 13.67 1.46 23.48
CA HIS A 212 14.54 0.72 24.40
C HIS A 212 15.01 -0.63 23.82
N ASP A 213 14.13 -1.39 23.16
CA ASP A 213 14.49 -2.65 22.48
C ASP A 213 15.59 -2.45 21.41
N SER A 214 15.59 -1.30 20.70
CA SER A 214 16.67 -0.97 19.74
C SER A 214 18.04 -0.65 20.37
N LEU A 215 18.10 -0.45 21.69
CA LEU A 215 19.34 -0.23 22.45
C LEU A 215 19.82 -1.52 23.15
N ASP A 216 18.89 -2.42 23.50
CA ASP A 216 19.18 -3.65 24.24
C ASP A 216 19.66 -4.82 23.34
N GLU A 217 19.60 -4.72 22.00
CA GLU A 217 20.05 -5.78 21.08
C GLU A 217 21.56 -6.12 21.19
N GLU A 218 22.41 -5.25 21.76
CA GLU A 218 23.82 -5.58 22.04
C GLU A 218 24.02 -6.41 23.33
N ALA A 219 22.99 -6.55 24.17
CA ALA A 219 23.11 -7.16 25.50
C ALA A 219 22.32 -8.47 25.63
N VAL A 220 22.77 -9.54 24.96
CA VAL A 220 22.16 -10.89 25.05
C VAL A 220 22.10 -11.39 26.52
N PRO A 221 20.92 -11.42 27.18
CA PRO A 221 20.82 -11.88 28.54
C PRO A 221 20.53 -13.38 28.53
N ASN A 222 21.59 -14.19 28.62
CA ASN A 222 21.48 -15.58 29.09
C ASN A 222 21.14 -15.59 30.60
N GLN A 223 20.07 -14.92 30.99
CA GLN A 223 19.59 -14.89 32.36
C GLN A 223 18.89 -16.21 32.68
N ARG A 224 19.53 -16.97 33.57
CA ARG A 224 18.92 -18.12 34.24
C ARG A 224 17.66 -17.62 34.94
N LEU A 225 16.50 -18.08 34.47
CA LEU A 225 15.19 -17.77 35.05
C LEU A 225 15.09 -18.26 36.50
N SER A 226 15.53 -17.42 37.44
CA SER A 226 15.19 -17.52 38.84
C SER A 226 13.90 -16.72 39.03
N ILE A 227 12.75 -17.41 39.02
CA ILE A 227 11.42 -16.82 39.26
C ILE A 227 11.25 -16.52 40.76
N THR A 228 12.24 -15.86 41.37
CA THR A 228 12.37 -15.67 42.81
C THR A 228 12.39 -14.19 43.17
N ILE A 229 11.20 -13.68 43.51
CA ILE A 229 11.00 -12.66 44.54
C ILE A 229 11.90 -11.40 44.43
N GLU A 230 12.07 -10.89 43.22
CA GLU A 230 12.26 -9.45 43.03
C GLU A 230 10.88 -8.83 42.77
N ALA A 231 10.72 -7.54 43.09
CA ALA A 231 9.43 -6.85 42.91
C ALA A 231 9.16 -6.66 41.41
N ILE A 232 8.29 -7.51 40.85
CA ILE A 232 7.99 -7.50 39.42
C ILE A 232 7.15 -6.27 39.10
N SER A 233 7.75 -5.30 38.40
CA SER A 233 7.04 -4.10 37.95
C SER A 233 6.16 -4.38 36.73
N ALA A 234 5.11 -3.57 36.56
CA ALA A 234 4.30 -3.57 35.34
C ALA A 234 5.17 -3.31 34.09
N GLU A 235 6.20 -2.46 34.20
CA GLU A 235 7.22 -2.22 33.17
C GLU A 235 7.98 -3.49 32.74
N ALA A 236 8.40 -4.33 33.70
CA ALA A 236 9.11 -5.57 33.37
C ALA A 236 8.19 -6.53 32.59
N ASN A 237 6.93 -6.65 33.01
CA ASN A 237 5.91 -7.41 32.29
C ASN A 237 5.61 -6.80 30.91
N ALA A 238 5.56 -5.48 30.77
CA ALA A 238 5.35 -4.79 29.49
C ALA A 238 6.50 -5.03 28.50
N ARG A 239 7.76 -5.01 28.96
CA ARG A 239 8.93 -5.37 28.14
C ARG A 239 8.90 -6.83 27.70
N LEU A 240 8.59 -7.76 28.61
CA LEU A 240 8.40 -9.17 28.27
C LEU A 240 7.28 -9.38 27.24
N ALA A 241 6.13 -8.70 27.41
CA ALA A 241 5.02 -8.72 26.46
C ALA A 241 5.43 -8.17 25.08
N TYR A 242 6.19 -7.06 25.05
CA TYR A 242 6.71 -6.49 23.80
C TYR A 242 7.65 -7.46 23.08
N HIS A 243 8.59 -8.12 23.78
CA HIS A 243 9.42 -9.15 23.17
C HIS A 243 8.60 -10.35 22.67
N CYS A 244 7.54 -10.75 23.39
CA CYS A 244 6.62 -11.79 22.89
C CYS A 244 5.94 -11.37 21.58
N LEU A 245 5.48 -10.11 21.48
CA LEU A 245 4.90 -9.56 20.26
C LEU A 245 5.91 -9.57 19.10
N LYS A 246 7.15 -9.11 19.34
CA LYS A 246 8.25 -9.13 18.35
C LYS A 246 8.52 -10.55 17.81
N GLN A 247 8.47 -11.57 18.67
CA GLN A 247 8.67 -12.96 18.25
C GLN A 247 7.49 -13.58 17.48
N LEU A 248 6.25 -13.10 17.67
CA LEU A 248 5.10 -13.55 16.88
C LEU A 248 5.17 -13.12 15.40
N PHE A 249 5.78 -11.97 15.12
CA PHE A 249 5.94 -11.43 13.77
C PHE A 249 7.31 -11.73 13.15
N ASN A 250 8.11 -12.58 13.77
CA ASN A 250 9.41 -13.03 13.27
C ASN A 250 9.23 -13.90 12.00
N PRO A 251 9.98 -13.64 10.90
CA PRO A 251 9.86 -14.38 9.63
C PRO A 251 9.95 -15.90 9.78
N SER A 252 10.73 -16.41 10.74
CA SER A 252 10.87 -17.85 10.97
C SER A 252 9.61 -18.56 11.47
N LYS A 253 8.56 -17.83 11.85
CA LYS A 253 7.35 -18.37 12.51
C LYS A 253 6.04 -17.79 12.00
N LEU A 254 6.12 -16.84 11.08
CA LEU A 254 4.97 -16.16 10.51
C LEU A 254 4.21 -17.14 9.60
N THR A 255 3.21 -17.83 10.14
CA THR A 255 2.35 -18.74 9.36
C THR A 255 1.39 -17.96 8.47
N HIS A 256 0.66 -16.99 9.04
CA HIS A 256 -0.10 -15.98 8.29
C HIS A 256 -0.20 -14.67 9.09
N VAL A 257 0.11 -13.52 8.45
CA VAL A 257 -0.04 -12.18 9.07
C VAL A 257 -1.47 -11.96 9.57
N GLU A 258 -2.46 -12.35 8.76
CA GLU A 258 -3.89 -12.24 9.08
C GLU A 258 -4.25 -12.92 10.40
N TRP A 259 -3.77 -14.13 10.65
CA TRP A 259 -4.11 -14.88 11.87
C TRP A 259 -3.50 -14.27 13.14
N SER A 260 -2.37 -13.57 13.01
CA SER A 260 -1.75 -12.82 14.11
C SER A 260 -2.39 -11.45 14.33
N VAL A 261 -2.92 -10.81 13.27
CA VAL A 261 -3.53 -9.48 13.32
C VAL A 261 -5.02 -9.52 13.70
N GLN A 262 -5.79 -10.51 13.27
CA GLN A 262 -7.24 -10.56 13.56
C GLN A 262 -7.56 -10.58 15.08
N PRO A 263 -6.80 -11.29 15.95
CA PRO A 263 -6.96 -11.19 17.40
C PRO A 263 -6.67 -9.79 17.97
N VAL A 264 -5.86 -8.97 17.29
CA VAL A 264 -5.63 -7.56 17.66
C VAL A 264 -6.92 -6.76 17.50
N PHE A 265 -7.60 -6.90 16.36
CA PHE A 265 -8.89 -6.22 16.14
C PHE A 265 -9.95 -6.67 17.15
N VAL A 266 -10.04 -7.97 17.44
CA VAL A 266 -10.94 -8.51 18.47
C VAL A 266 -10.60 -7.98 19.87
N PHE A 267 -9.32 -7.75 20.19
CA PHE A 267 -8.91 -7.12 21.44
C PHE A 267 -9.27 -5.62 21.48
N LEU A 268 -9.04 -4.87 20.40
CA LEU A 268 -9.40 -3.44 20.33
C LEU A 268 -10.90 -3.23 20.50
N ASP A 269 -11.71 -4.13 19.93
CA ASP A 269 -13.17 -4.11 20.03
C ASP A 269 -13.65 -4.37 21.46
N LYS A 270 -13.21 -5.48 22.07
CA LYS A 270 -13.59 -5.87 23.45
C LYS A 270 -13.17 -4.88 24.54
N ASN A 271 -12.19 -4.01 24.28
CA ASN A 271 -11.67 -3.03 25.25
C ASN A 271 -12.01 -1.58 24.88
N GLU A 272 -12.84 -1.36 23.85
CA GLU A 272 -13.21 -0.03 23.35
C GLU A 272 -11.97 0.85 23.07
N MET A 273 -10.99 0.28 22.37
CA MET A 273 -9.68 0.89 22.12
C MET A 273 -9.51 1.48 20.70
N TRP A 274 -10.59 1.55 19.91
CA TRP A 274 -10.55 2.06 18.55
C TRP A 274 -10.23 3.57 18.47
N TRP A 275 -11.14 4.45 18.89
CA TRP A 275 -11.00 5.92 18.83
C TRP A 275 -11.59 6.56 20.10
N PRO A 276 -11.02 7.66 20.66
CA PRO A 276 -9.91 8.49 20.17
C PRO A 276 -8.51 8.01 20.60
N LYS A 277 -8.39 6.81 21.17
CA LYS A 277 -7.12 6.29 21.69
C LYS A 277 -6.16 5.95 20.54
N SER A 278 -4.97 6.54 20.52
CA SER A 278 -3.95 6.32 19.48
C SER A 278 -3.30 4.92 19.50
N PHE A 279 -3.54 4.12 20.56
CA PHE A 279 -2.90 2.82 20.78
C PHE A 279 -2.97 1.89 19.57
N GLY A 280 -4.13 1.78 18.90
CA GLY A 280 -4.27 0.93 17.72
C GLY A 280 -3.35 1.35 16.57
N ILE A 281 -3.16 2.65 16.36
CA ILE A 281 -2.30 3.20 15.30
C ILE A 281 -0.83 2.91 15.63
N THR A 282 -0.40 3.23 16.85
CA THR A 282 0.97 2.95 17.32
C THR A 282 1.28 1.45 17.27
N LEU A 283 0.33 0.59 17.65
CA LEU A 283 0.47 -0.86 17.60
C LEU A 283 0.63 -1.38 16.17
N VAL A 284 -0.16 -0.90 15.22
CA VAL A 284 -0.07 -1.30 13.81
C VAL A 284 1.24 -0.83 13.17
N LEU A 285 1.73 0.38 13.48
CA LEU A 285 3.05 0.85 13.06
C LEU A 285 4.19 0.03 13.68
N CYS A 286 4.03 -0.38 14.94
CA CYS A 286 4.97 -1.27 15.61
C CYS A 286 5.03 -2.64 14.93
N ILE A 287 3.87 -3.27 14.65
CA ILE A 287 3.76 -4.53 13.89
C ILE A 287 4.38 -4.39 12.49
N LEU A 288 4.10 -3.29 11.77
CA LEU A 288 4.69 -3.00 10.45
C LEU A 288 6.23 -2.98 10.49
N SER A 289 6.82 -2.47 11.58
CA SER A 289 8.28 -2.47 11.77
C SER A 289 8.86 -3.83 12.14
N MET A 290 8.07 -4.69 12.80
CA MET A 290 8.45 -6.07 13.15
C MET A 290 8.36 -7.03 11.96
N LEU A 291 7.47 -6.74 11.00
CA LEU A 291 7.26 -7.57 9.81
C LEU A 291 8.44 -7.49 8.82
N PRO A 292 8.82 -8.63 8.20
CA PRO A 292 9.75 -8.67 7.07
C PRO A 292 9.29 -7.75 5.93
N PRO A 293 10.21 -7.08 5.19
CA PRO A 293 9.83 -6.14 4.13
C PRO A 293 8.87 -6.71 3.07
N GLN A 294 9.03 -8.00 2.75
CA GLN A 294 8.20 -8.74 1.79
C GLN A 294 6.77 -9.01 2.28
N ASP A 295 6.51 -8.99 3.58
CA ASP A 295 5.21 -9.36 4.19
C ASP A 295 4.40 -8.13 4.64
N ARG A 296 4.97 -6.92 4.53
CA ARG A 296 4.34 -5.67 4.99
C ARG A 296 3.07 -5.30 4.22
N TYR A 297 2.99 -5.59 2.92
CA TYR A 297 1.80 -5.29 2.12
C TYR A 297 0.58 -6.16 2.55
N THR A 298 0.83 -7.33 3.12
CA THR A 298 -0.20 -8.21 3.69
C THR A 298 -0.94 -7.52 4.85
N LEU A 299 -0.24 -6.70 5.66
CA LEU A 299 -0.87 -5.92 6.73
C LEU A 299 -1.88 -4.89 6.17
N VAL A 300 -1.53 -4.21 5.06
CA VAL A 300 -2.46 -3.30 4.36
C VAL A 300 -3.66 -4.08 3.82
N SER A 301 -3.43 -5.28 3.27
CA SER A 301 -4.48 -6.15 2.72
C SER A 301 -5.47 -6.61 3.81
N VAL A 302 -4.98 -6.97 5.00
CA VAL A 302 -5.80 -7.35 6.16
C VAL A 302 -6.63 -6.16 6.66
N ILE A 303 -6.04 -4.97 6.75
CA ILE A 303 -6.76 -3.76 7.18
C ILE A 303 -7.81 -3.34 6.13
N LYS A 304 -7.50 -3.44 4.83
CA LYS A 304 -8.46 -3.23 3.72
C LYS A 304 -9.65 -4.19 3.83
N GLY A 305 -9.40 -5.48 4.00
CA GLY A 305 -10.46 -6.48 4.18
C GLY A 305 -11.36 -6.15 5.38
N GLN A 306 -10.78 -5.83 6.54
CA GLN A 306 -11.56 -5.42 7.72
C GLN A 306 -12.34 -4.12 7.47
N LEU A 307 -11.79 -3.17 6.71
CA LEU A 307 -12.43 -1.90 6.38
C LEU A 307 -13.68 -2.08 5.53
N GLU A 308 -13.72 -3.04 4.60
CA GLU A 308 -14.86 -3.32 3.73
C GLU A 308 -16.10 -3.77 4.52
N TYR A 309 -15.95 -4.62 5.54
CA TYR A 309 -17.04 -5.09 6.39
C TYR A 309 -17.41 -4.13 7.54
N THR A 310 -16.58 -3.12 7.82
CA THR A 310 -16.82 -2.21 8.95
C THR A 310 -17.90 -1.16 8.61
N PRO A 311 -18.95 -0.99 9.44
CA PRO A 311 -20.00 0.00 9.21
C PRO A 311 -19.51 1.44 9.23
N GLU A 312 -20.26 2.32 8.56
CA GLU A 312 -19.95 3.74 8.37
C GLU A 312 -19.98 4.53 9.68
N PHE A 313 -19.23 5.63 9.72
CA PHE A 313 -19.09 6.57 10.84
C PHE A 313 -18.75 5.96 12.22
N THR A 314 -18.30 4.71 12.28
CA THR A 314 -17.90 4.08 13.54
C THR A 314 -16.47 4.45 13.98
N PRO A 315 -16.19 4.43 15.31
CA PRO A 315 -14.84 4.52 15.85
C PRO A 315 -13.86 3.53 15.21
N GLN A 316 -14.33 2.31 14.90
CA GLN A 316 -13.55 1.29 14.21
C GLN A 316 -13.15 1.74 12.80
N LYS A 317 -14.10 2.27 12.00
CA LYS A 317 -13.84 2.78 10.65
C LYS A 317 -12.79 3.90 10.67
N ALA A 318 -12.98 4.88 11.54
CA ALA A 318 -12.08 6.03 11.67
C ALA A 318 -10.64 5.60 12.00
N THR A 319 -10.47 4.60 12.87
CA THR A 319 -9.16 4.09 13.27
C THR A 319 -8.52 3.17 12.23
N LEU A 320 -9.28 2.33 11.54
CA LEU A 320 -8.76 1.52 10.42
C LEU A 320 -8.25 2.40 9.27
N VAL A 321 -8.95 3.51 8.96
CA VAL A 321 -8.47 4.51 7.99
C VAL A 321 -7.21 5.22 8.49
N GLN A 322 -7.16 5.63 9.77
CA GLN A 322 -5.94 6.22 10.35
C GLN A 322 -4.75 5.26 10.35
N MET A 323 -4.98 3.96 10.56
CA MET A 323 -3.95 2.91 10.40
C MET A 323 -3.44 2.87 8.95
N LEU A 324 -4.32 2.80 7.94
CA LEU A 324 -3.92 2.82 6.52
C LEU A 324 -3.12 4.08 6.16
N SER A 325 -3.66 5.25 6.51
CA SER A 325 -3.00 6.55 6.31
C SER A 325 -1.60 6.59 6.93
N SER A 326 -1.47 6.10 8.17
CA SER A 326 -0.18 6.06 8.88
C SER A 326 0.80 5.07 8.26
N ILE A 327 0.34 3.90 7.77
CA ILE A 327 1.17 2.92 7.06
C ILE A 327 1.65 3.49 5.71
N LEU A 328 0.73 4.02 4.89
CA LEU A 328 1.02 4.50 3.54
C LEU A 328 1.89 5.76 3.51
N THR A 329 1.85 6.58 4.57
CA THR A 329 2.73 7.74 4.76
C THR A 329 3.99 7.42 5.60
N SER A 330 4.15 6.18 6.09
CA SER A 330 5.34 5.78 6.85
C SER A 330 6.59 5.75 5.97
N PRO A 331 7.81 5.88 6.54
CA PRO A 331 9.05 5.73 5.76
C PRO A 331 9.36 4.27 5.38
N LEU A 332 8.52 3.29 5.76
CA LEU A 332 8.76 1.87 5.49
C LEU A 332 8.18 1.47 4.13
N THR A 333 9.01 0.84 3.30
CA THR A 333 8.59 0.33 1.99
C THR A 333 7.66 -0.87 2.13
N LEU A 334 6.64 -0.91 1.26
CA LEU A 334 5.58 -1.92 1.16
C LEU A 334 5.70 -2.67 -0.18
N ALA A 335 6.83 -3.36 -0.41
CA ALA A 335 7.05 -4.09 -1.66
C ALA A 335 5.94 -5.13 -1.90
N GLY A 336 5.41 -5.18 -3.13
CA GLY A 336 4.30 -6.07 -3.50
C GLY A 336 2.88 -5.50 -3.28
N LEU A 337 2.74 -4.25 -2.81
CA LEU A 337 1.43 -3.62 -2.63
C LEU A 337 0.64 -3.49 -3.95
N PRO A 338 -0.60 -3.99 -4.06
CA PRO A 338 -1.45 -3.79 -5.25
C PRO A 338 -2.05 -2.38 -5.24
N ILE A 339 -1.24 -1.40 -5.63
CA ILE A 339 -1.52 0.04 -5.50
C ILE A 339 -2.87 0.45 -6.08
N LEU A 340 -3.21 -0.06 -7.28
CA LEU A 340 -4.46 0.28 -7.96
C LEU A 340 -5.69 -0.34 -7.26
N GLU A 341 -5.59 -1.51 -6.65
CA GLU A 341 -6.69 -2.11 -5.87
C GLU A 341 -6.92 -1.39 -4.54
N VAL A 342 -5.83 -0.91 -3.91
CA VAL A 342 -5.90 -0.08 -2.70
C VAL A 342 -6.48 1.30 -3.04
N LEU A 343 -6.02 1.92 -4.14
CA LEU A 343 -6.58 3.17 -4.66
C LEU A 343 -8.07 3.04 -4.95
N ASP A 344 -8.47 1.99 -5.66
CA ASP A 344 -9.86 1.74 -6.04
C ASP A 344 -10.77 1.59 -4.82
N CYS A 345 -10.34 0.84 -3.81
CA CYS A 345 -11.05 0.72 -2.53
C CYS A 345 -11.15 2.05 -1.77
N LEU A 346 -10.08 2.84 -1.73
CA LEU A 346 -10.09 4.17 -1.08
C LEU A 346 -11.01 5.15 -1.82
N LEU A 347 -11.00 5.17 -3.15
CA LEU A 347 -11.89 6.01 -3.97
C LEU A 347 -13.35 5.61 -3.77
N HIS A 348 -13.67 4.32 -3.84
CA HIS A 348 -15.01 3.80 -3.54
C HIS A 348 -15.50 4.23 -2.16
N LEU A 349 -14.66 4.11 -1.12
CA LEU A 349 -15.05 4.48 0.25
C LEU A 349 -15.24 5.99 0.42
N VAL A 350 -14.37 6.82 -0.15
CA VAL A 350 -14.53 8.29 -0.15
C VAL A 350 -15.81 8.71 -0.86
N LEU A 351 -16.10 8.12 -2.03
CA LEU A 351 -17.32 8.39 -2.79
C LEU A 351 -18.58 7.89 -2.06
N LYS A 352 -18.48 6.75 -1.35
CA LYS A 352 -19.60 6.20 -0.56
C LYS A 352 -19.97 7.13 0.60
N LEU A 353 -18.99 7.49 1.44
CA LEU A 353 -19.22 8.36 2.59
C LEU A 353 -19.79 9.73 2.18
N ARG A 354 -19.24 10.35 1.12
CA ARG A 354 -19.76 11.62 0.59
C ARG A 354 -21.18 11.57 0.01
N LYS A 355 -21.70 10.41 -0.38
CA LYS A 355 -23.12 10.28 -0.72
C LYS A 355 -24.00 10.35 0.52
N VAL A 356 -23.54 9.80 1.65
CA VAL A 356 -24.32 9.76 2.89
C VAL A 356 -24.47 11.15 3.49
N GLU A 357 -23.42 11.98 3.47
CA GLU A 357 -23.47 13.42 3.83
C GLU A 357 -24.65 14.13 3.14
N ASN A 358 -24.74 14.06 1.80
CA ASN A 358 -25.85 14.67 1.04
C ASN A 358 -27.24 14.15 1.46
N PHE A 359 -27.38 12.84 1.75
CA PHE A 359 -28.65 12.27 2.22
C PHE A 359 -28.96 12.65 3.69
N MET A 360 -27.94 12.94 4.50
CA MET A 360 -28.12 13.43 5.87
C MET A 360 -28.50 14.90 5.87
N ASP A 361 -27.89 15.74 5.03
CA ASP A 361 -28.28 17.15 4.83
C ASP A 361 -29.71 17.30 4.30
N GLU A 362 -30.10 16.46 3.33
CA GLU A 362 -31.47 16.43 2.79
C GLU A 362 -32.49 15.96 3.86
N LYS A 363 -32.09 15.04 4.74
CA LYS A 363 -32.91 14.68 5.93
C LYS A 363 -32.87 15.72 7.04
N ALA A 364 -31.79 16.47 7.20
CA ALA A 364 -31.65 17.50 8.23
C ALA A 364 -32.54 18.69 7.91
N SER A 365 -32.51 19.17 6.67
CA SER A 365 -33.42 20.20 6.16
C SER A 365 -34.90 19.79 6.25
N LEU A 366 -35.25 18.54 5.93
CA LEU A 366 -36.60 17.99 6.17
C LEU A 366 -36.96 17.85 7.68
N LYS A 367 -35.98 17.70 8.57
CA LYS A 367 -36.20 17.66 10.03
C LYS A 367 -36.34 19.06 10.64
N GLU A 368 -35.72 20.08 10.07
CA GLU A 368 -35.88 21.47 10.54
C GLU A 368 -37.32 21.97 10.37
N GLU A 369 -38.03 21.54 9.32
CA GLU A 369 -39.48 21.82 9.16
C GLU A 369 -40.36 21.10 10.20
N ILE A 370 -39.84 20.09 10.91
CA ILE A 370 -40.60 19.21 11.83
C ILE A 370 -40.26 19.49 13.32
N LYS A 371 -39.19 20.22 13.64
CA LYS A 371 -38.81 20.57 15.02
C LYS A 371 -39.71 21.65 15.66
N GLN A 372 -40.99 21.33 15.88
CA GLN A 372 -41.76 21.84 17.01
C GLN A 372 -42.08 20.68 17.98
N GLU A 373 -41.82 20.92 19.26
CA GLU A 373 -42.07 20.05 20.43
C GLU A 373 -41.08 18.90 20.74
N ASN A 374 -40.01 19.27 21.45
CA ASN A 374 -39.38 18.54 22.56
C ASN A 374 -39.05 17.03 22.42
N MET A 375 -37.96 16.73 21.70
CA MET A 375 -36.84 15.85 22.09
C MET A 375 -35.55 16.37 21.41
N GLY A 376 -34.32 16.23 21.93
CA GLY A 376 -33.88 15.83 23.28
C GLY A 376 -32.34 15.69 23.37
N ASN A 377 -31.69 16.22 24.43
CA ASN A 377 -30.23 16.49 24.50
C ASN A 377 -29.25 15.32 24.21
N MET A 378 -29.72 14.08 24.08
CA MET A 378 -28.86 12.92 23.80
C MET A 378 -28.61 12.73 22.30
N GLU A 379 -29.62 12.96 21.46
CA GLU A 379 -29.49 12.83 20.00
C GLU A 379 -28.53 13.88 19.43
N GLU A 380 -28.49 15.09 19.99
CA GLU A 380 -27.59 16.16 19.53
C GLU A 380 -26.11 15.81 19.78
N VAL A 381 -25.79 15.17 20.91
CA VAL A 381 -24.42 14.72 21.24
C VAL A 381 -23.98 13.51 20.39
N GLU A 382 -24.91 12.62 20.02
CA GLU A 382 -24.60 11.50 19.12
C GLU A 382 -24.35 11.99 17.68
N ASN A 383 -25.20 12.88 17.15
CA ASN A 383 -24.97 13.50 15.84
C ASN A 383 -23.62 14.27 15.80
N GLU A 384 -23.30 15.09 16.81
CA GLU A 384 -22.01 15.79 16.89
C GLU A 384 -20.79 14.84 16.87
N ARG A 385 -20.94 13.63 17.41
CA ARG A 385 -19.89 12.61 17.43
C ARG A 385 -19.75 11.90 16.09
N GLU A 386 -20.84 11.57 15.42
CA GLU A 386 -20.83 11.01 14.07
C GLU A 386 -20.23 12.00 13.07
N ASP A 387 -20.60 13.28 13.14
CA ASP A 387 -20.01 14.40 12.40
C ASP A 387 -18.48 14.49 12.53
N GLN A 388 -17.97 14.33 13.76
CA GLN A 388 -16.53 14.34 14.04
C GLN A 388 -15.84 13.10 13.46
N LEU A 389 -16.44 11.93 13.61
CA LEU A 389 -15.93 10.67 13.04
C LEU A 389 -15.94 10.70 11.51
N GLU A 390 -16.95 11.27 10.87
CA GLU A 390 -16.99 11.51 9.42
C GLU A 390 -15.83 12.40 8.98
N LYS A 391 -15.72 13.61 9.55
CA LYS A 391 -14.70 14.61 9.17
C LYS A 391 -13.28 14.05 9.28
N ILE A 392 -12.99 13.33 10.37
CA ILE A 392 -11.70 12.65 10.58
C ILE A 392 -11.49 11.50 9.58
N THR A 393 -12.50 10.65 9.37
CA THR A 393 -12.42 9.52 8.43
C THR A 393 -12.14 10.00 7.01
N LEU A 394 -12.86 11.01 6.53
CA LEU A 394 -12.66 11.59 5.21
C LEU A 394 -11.27 12.24 5.08
N GLN A 395 -10.83 13.01 6.08
CA GLN A 395 -9.49 13.62 6.08
C GLN A 395 -8.38 12.57 5.96
N GLU A 396 -8.50 11.46 6.68
CA GLU A 396 -7.48 10.40 6.68
C GLU A 396 -7.59 9.48 5.45
N LEU A 397 -8.76 9.36 4.80
CA LEU A 397 -8.87 8.76 3.46
C LEU A 397 -8.18 9.60 2.40
N TYR A 398 -8.40 10.92 2.38
CA TYR A 398 -7.69 11.84 1.48
C TYR A 398 -6.17 11.72 1.66
N LYS A 399 -5.69 11.68 2.91
CA LYS A 399 -4.28 11.47 3.24
C LYS A 399 -3.76 10.09 2.85
N SER A 400 -4.58 9.04 2.95
CA SER A 400 -4.23 7.69 2.47
C SER A 400 -4.03 7.66 0.95
N ILE A 401 -4.92 8.31 0.18
CA ILE A 401 -4.82 8.38 -1.29
C ILE A 401 -3.56 9.15 -1.71
N GLY A 402 -3.29 10.31 -1.10
CA GLY A 402 -2.01 11.01 -1.29
C GLY A 402 -0.81 10.16 -0.86
N GLY A 403 -0.95 9.39 0.21
CA GLY A 403 0.07 8.47 0.73
C GLY A 403 0.55 7.42 -0.28
N LEU A 404 -0.29 6.99 -1.23
CA LEU A 404 0.09 6.08 -2.31
C LEU A 404 1.16 6.66 -3.25
N ALA A 405 1.39 7.97 -3.24
CA ALA A 405 2.47 8.64 -3.97
C ALA A 405 3.77 8.83 -3.16
N THR A 406 3.84 8.34 -1.91
CA THR A 406 5.02 8.50 -1.03
C THR A 406 6.21 7.63 -1.44
N HIS A 407 5.96 6.40 -1.90
CA HIS A 407 6.99 5.43 -2.27
C HIS A 407 6.72 4.92 -3.67
N ILE A 408 7.72 4.94 -4.54
CA ILE A 408 7.61 4.45 -5.92
C ILE A 408 8.08 3.01 -5.99
N TYR A 409 7.16 2.11 -6.31
CA TYR A 409 7.39 0.66 -6.44
C TYR A 409 7.60 0.22 -7.89
N TYR A 410 7.11 1.01 -8.86
CA TYR A 410 7.33 0.81 -10.30
C TYR A 410 7.27 2.15 -11.06
N ASN A 411 7.94 2.22 -12.21
CA ASN A 411 8.23 3.48 -12.92
C ASN A 411 6.99 4.36 -13.21
N ASN A 412 5.90 3.74 -13.69
CA ASN A 412 4.70 4.47 -14.13
C ASN A 412 3.68 4.71 -13.01
N GLN A 413 4.02 4.46 -11.74
CA GLN A 413 3.04 4.45 -10.65
C GLN A 413 2.22 5.74 -10.52
N ILE A 414 2.85 6.91 -10.58
CA ILE A 414 2.12 8.18 -10.46
C ILE A 414 1.22 8.41 -11.69
N THR A 415 1.72 8.07 -12.88
CA THR A 415 0.97 8.07 -14.15
C THR A 415 -0.27 7.20 -14.06
N ASP A 416 -0.14 5.98 -13.53
CA ASP A 416 -1.23 5.00 -13.44
C ASP A 416 -2.25 5.38 -12.35
N ILE A 417 -1.81 5.91 -11.20
CA ILE A 417 -2.71 6.48 -10.17
C ILE A 417 -3.51 7.65 -10.74
N ILE A 418 -2.84 8.58 -11.43
CA ILE A 418 -3.50 9.74 -12.05
C ILE A 418 -4.49 9.27 -13.11
N HIS A 419 -4.08 8.38 -14.02
CA HIS A 419 -4.94 7.84 -15.07
C HIS A 419 -6.17 7.11 -14.50
N HIS A 420 -6.00 6.36 -13.40
CA HIS A 420 -7.10 5.67 -12.71
C HIS A 420 -8.11 6.67 -12.10
N ILE A 421 -7.65 7.69 -11.36
CA ILE A 421 -8.55 8.74 -10.83
C ILE A 421 -9.22 9.52 -11.98
N VAL A 422 -8.48 9.80 -13.05
CA VAL A 422 -8.98 10.47 -14.25
C VAL A 422 -10.03 9.63 -14.97
N LYS A 423 -9.92 8.29 -14.97
CA LYS A 423 -10.97 7.39 -15.48
C LYS A 423 -12.26 7.49 -14.66
N TYR A 424 -12.17 7.63 -13.33
CA TYR A 424 -13.34 7.90 -12.48
C TYR A 424 -13.99 9.27 -12.75
N LEU A 425 -13.25 10.24 -13.31
CA LEU A 425 -13.77 11.58 -13.62
C LEU A 425 -14.60 11.66 -14.90
N ARG A 426 -14.37 10.81 -15.90
CA ARG A 426 -15.20 10.74 -17.12
C ARG A 426 -15.72 9.32 -17.38
N LEU A 427 -17.05 9.19 -17.31
CA LEU A 427 -17.78 7.98 -17.63
C LEU A 427 -18.19 8.00 -19.12
N GLU A 428 -17.31 7.48 -19.96
CA GLU A 428 -17.74 6.86 -21.23
C GLU A 428 -18.15 5.41 -20.97
N GLN A 429 -19.17 4.95 -21.70
CA GLN A 429 -19.86 3.69 -21.43
C GLN A 429 -18.98 2.47 -21.81
N SER A 430 -18.51 1.72 -20.82
CA SER A 430 -18.05 0.34 -21.05
C SER A 430 -19.23 -0.62 -21.02
N THR A 431 -19.79 -0.94 -22.19
CA THR A 431 -20.87 -1.92 -22.34
C THR A 431 -20.40 -3.34 -22.02
N LEU A 432 -20.65 -3.82 -20.80
CA LEU A 432 -20.57 -5.22 -20.39
C LEU A 432 -21.80 -5.53 -19.52
N PRO A 433 -22.55 -6.62 -19.79
CA PRO A 433 -23.73 -6.96 -19.02
C PRO A 433 -23.37 -7.47 -17.62
N SER A 434 -24.28 -7.22 -16.68
CA SER A 434 -24.12 -7.40 -15.24
C SER A 434 -24.01 -8.84 -14.74
N SER A 435 -23.32 -9.00 -13.61
CA SER A 435 -23.70 -9.95 -12.55
C SER A 435 -23.25 -9.43 -11.17
N ASP A 436 -24.23 -9.02 -10.37
CA ASP A 436 -24.28 -9.04 -8.91
C ASP A 436 -23.05 -8.63 -8.08
N ILE A 437 -22.97 -7.34 -7.72
CA ILE A 437 -22.59 -6.77 -6.39
C ILE A 437 -23.07 -5.31 -6.36
N ASP A 438 -23.62 -4.85 -5.23
CA ASP A 438 -24.18 -3.50 -4.93
C ASP A 438 -23.91 -2.34 -5.92
N ASN A 439 -24.69 -2.31 -7.02
CA ASN A 439 -24.67 -1.22 -8.00
C ASN A 439 -25.38 0.03 -7.47
N SER A 440 -24.64 0.92 -6.80
CA SER A 440 -25.10 2.29 -6.47
C SER A 440 -24.21 3.41 -7.04
N ILE A 441 -23.12 3.09 -7.74
CA ILE A 441 -22.16 4.07 -8.30
C ILE A 441 -21.94 3.87 -9.82
N THR A 442 -22.47 2.79 -10.40
CA THR A 442 -22.02 2.23 -11.69
C THR A 442 -22.86 2.61 -12.93
N GLU A 443 -23.97 3.35 -12.79
CA GLU A 443 -24.79 3.79 -13.94
C GLU A 443 -25.21 5.27 -13.82
N GLY A 444 -24.33 6.18 -14.26
CA GLY A 444 -24.67 7.61 -14.41
C GLY A 444 -23.46 8.54 -14.32
N THR A 445 -23.45 9.62 -15.11
CA THR A 445 -22.38 10.64 -15.10
C THR A 445 -22.09 11.15 -13.68
N PRO A 446 -20.82 11.33 -13.25
CA PRO A 446 -20.53 11.65 -11.85
C PRO A 446 -21.13 13.00 -11.47
N THR A 447 -21.73 13.11 -10.28
CA THR A 447 -22.29 14.38 -9.81
C THR A 447 -21.19 15.42 -9.59
N PRO A 448 -21.51 16.74 -9.61
CA PRO A 448 -20.50 17.78 -9.38
C PRO A 448 -19.73 17.62 -8.06
N GLU A 449 -20.39 17.16 -7.00
CA GLU A 449 -19.73 16.88 -5.71
C GLU A 449 -18.79 15.67 -5.78
N GLN A 450 -19.18 14.59 -6.48
CA GLN A 450 -18.26 13.47 -6.73
C GLN A 450 -17.05 13.90 -7.57
N ARG A 451 -17.25 14.74 -8.61
CA ARG A 451 -16.15 15.31 -9.39
C ARG A 451 -15.21 16.15 -8.52
N LYS A 452 -15.73 17.06 -7.70
CA LYS A 452 -14.93 17.86 -6.74
C LYS A 452 -14.12 16.97 -5.78
N THR A 453 -14.73 15.89 -5.27
CA THR A 453 -14.08 14.92 -4.39
C THR A 453 -12.94 14.17 -5.10
N LEU A 454 -13.17 13.67 -6.31
CA LEU A 454 -12.13 13.02 -7.13
C LEU A 454 -11.00 13.99 -7.52
N LEU A 455 -11.32 15.24 -7.86
CA LEU A 455 -10.35 16.30 -8.14
C LEU A 455 -9.50 16.63 -6.91
N ARG A 456 -10.08 16.59 -5.69
CA ARG A 456 -9.32 16.73 -4.44
C ARG A 456 -8.36 15.57 -4.24
N CYS A 457 -8.79 14.32 -4.50
CA CYS A 457 -7.91 13.15 -4.47
C CYS A 457 -6.75 13.29 -5.47
N LEU A 458 -7.04 13.71 -6.71
CA LEU A 458 -6.04 13.93 -7.75
C LEU A 458 -5.04 15.04 -7.38
N SER A 459 -5.53 16.15 -6.81
CA SER A 459 -4.70 17.25 -6.30
C SER A 459 -3.67 16.76 -5.27
N LEU A 460 -4.09 15.91 -4.34
CA LEU A 460 -3.22 15.39 -3.28
C LEU A 460 -2.12 14.46 -3.81
N VAL A 461 -2.42 13.61 -4.80
CA VAL A 461 -1.43 12.77 -5.50
C VAL A 461 -0.39 13.65 -6.22
N VAL A 462 -0.87 14.64 -6.98
CA VAL A 462 -0.02 15.58 -7.72
C VAL A 462 0.88 16.38 -6.77
N GLN A 463 0.31 16.97 -5.70
CA GLN A 463 1.07 17.71 -4.70
C GLN A 463 2.09 16.83 -3.96
N LYS A 464 1.74 15.58 -3.64
CA LYS A 464 2.65 14.66 -2.96
C LYS A 464 3.85 14.30 -3.85
N ASN A 465 3.63 13.98 -5.13
CA ASN A 465 4.71 13.73 -6.09
C ASN A 465 5.69 14.93 -6.20
N GLN A 466 5.18 16.16 -6.11
CA GLN A 466 5.99 17.38 -6.19
C GLN A 466 6.83 17.67 -4.94
N LEU A 467 6.48 17.06 -3.79
CA LEU A 467 7.25 17.17 -2.55
C LEU A 467 8.41 16.16 -2.51
N GLU A 468 8.34 15.08 -3.30
CA GLU A 468 9.43 14.12 -3.42
C GLU A 468 10.63 14.70 -4.19
N SER A 469 11.82 14.18 -3.92
CA SER A 469 13.09 14.75 -4.40
C SER A 469 14.00 13.68 -5.01
N PRO A 470 14.11 13.58 -6.35
CA PRO A 470 13.36 14.34 -7.36
C PRO A 470 11.89 13.89 -7.49
N PRO A 471 10.99 14.75 -8.00
CA PRO A 471 9.64 14.33 -8.35
C PRO A 471 9.67 13.34 -9.54
N VAL A 472 8.68 12.45 -9.61
CA VAL A 472 8.50 11.56 -10.78
C VAL A 472 7.98 12.38 -11.96
N GLU A 473 8.63 12.28 -13.12
CA GLU A 473 8.18 12.86 -14.38
C GLU A 473 6.90 12.16 -14.86
N VAL A 474 5.89 12.92 -15.25
CA VAL A 474 4.57 12.38 -15.61
C VAL A 474 4.13 12.97 -16.96
N PRO A 475 3.79 12.13 -17.95
CA PRO A 475 3.32 12.60 -19.25
C PRO A 475 2.06 13.47 -19.10
N VAL A 476 2.03 14.65 -19.74
CA VAL A 476 0.86 15.57 -19.70
C VAL A 476 -0.40 14.96 -20.31
N GLU A 477 -0.21 13.98 -21.17
CA GLU A 477 -1.20 13.23 -21.91
C GLU A 477 -2.20 12.50 -20.99
N VAL A 478 -1.83 12.21 -19.73
CA VAL A 478 -2.76 11.65 -18.74
C VAL A 478 -3.99 12.54 -18.48
N PHE A 479 -3.86 13.85 -18.70
CA PHE A 479 -4.95 14.82 -18.57
C PHE A 479 -5.72 15.08 -19.86
N GLN A 480 -5.25 14.62 -21.02
CA GLN A 480 -5.87 14.89 -22.35
C GLN A 480 -7.37 14.63 -22.31
N ASP A 481 -7.71 13.46 -21.79
CA ASP A 481 -9.06 12.94 -21.63
C ASP A 481 -10.02 13.75 -20.76
N SER A 482 -9.47 14.37 -19.71
CA SER A 482 -10.21 15.12 -18.69
C SER A 482 -10.35 16.60 -19.01
N LEU A 483 -9.77 17.08 -20.13
CA LEU A 483 -9.86 18.48 -20.55
C LEU A 483 -11.30 18.99 -20.69
N GLN A 484 -12.26 18.10 -20.96
CA GLN A 484 -13.70 18.42 -20.96
C GLN A 484 -14.23 18.94 -19.62
N LEU A 485 -13.53 18.71 -18.48
CA LEU A 485 -13.89 19.30 -17.18
C LEU A 485 -13.66 20.82 -17.12
N CYS A 486 -12.89 21.40 -18.05
CA CYS A 486 -12.89 22.86 -18.25
C CYS A 486 -14.25 23.39 -18.70
N LEU A 487 -15.13 22.53 -19.24
CA LEU A 487 -16.44 22.89 -19.78
C LEU A 487 -17.60 22.37 -18.91
N ASP A 488 -17.31 21.96 -17.67
CA ASP A 488 -18.33 21.44 -16.76
C ASP A 488 -19.40 22.50 -16.46
N THR A 489 -20.65 22.05 -16.33
CA THR A 489 -21.79 22.87 -15.92
C THR A 489 -21.57 23.59 -14.59
N ASP A 490 -20.87 22.98 -13.63
CA ASP A 490 -20.63 23.54 -12.30
C ASP A 490 -19.29 24.30 -12.24
N VAL A 491 -19.38 25.61 -12.00
CA VAL A 491 -18.23 26.54 -11.85
C VAL A 491 -17.20 26.01 -10.83
N ARG A 492 -17.65 25.36 -9.76
CA ARG A 492 -16.80 24.83 -8.67
C ARG A 492 -15.99 23.62 -9.16
N VAL A 493 -16.52 22.82 -10.09
CA VAL A 493 -15.79 21.74 -10.75
C VAL A 493 -14.74 22.32 -11.70
N ARG A 494 -15.11 23.30 -12.54
CA ARG A 494 -14.17 23.96 -13.47
C ARG A 494 -12.97 24.58 -12.75
N ARG A 495 -13.22 25.36 -11.68
CA ARG A 495 -12.20 25.95 -10.80
C ARG A 495 -11.30 24.90 -10.16
N ALA A 496 -11.89 23.82 -9.63
CA ALA A 496 -11.12 22.74 -9.01
C ALA A 496 -10.23 22.02 -10.03
N TYR A 497 -10.73 21.73 -11.22
CA TYR A 497 -9.95 21.09 -12.30
C TYR A 497 -8.79 21.98 -12.76
N ALA A 498 -9.06 23.27 -13.00
CA ALA A 498 -8.03 24.23 -13.35
C ALA A 498 -6.92 24.31 -12.28
N SER A 499 -7.29 24.35 -10.99
CA SER A 499 -6.32 24.36 -9.89
C SER A 499 -5.44 23.11 -9.85
N VAL A 500 -6.01 21.91 -10.08
CA VAL A 500 -5.24 20.66 -10.19
C VAL A 500 -4.29 20.70 -11.38
N LEU A 501 -4.77 21.11 -12.56
CA LEU A 501 -4.00 21.14 -13.79
C LEU A 501 -2.85 22.16 -13.71
N VAL A 502 -3.09 23.34 -13.14
CA VAL A 502 -2.05 24.37 -12.87
C VAL A 502 -1.02 23.84 -11.88
N THR A 503 -1.45 23.18 -10.81
CA THR A 503 -0.54 22.56 -9.83
C THR A 503 0.36 21.54 -10.53
N PHE A 504 -0.22 20.63 -11.31
CA PHE A 504 0.49 19.62 -12.09
C PHE A 504 1.51 20.24 -13.07
N LEU A 505 1.08 21.16 -13.92
CA LEU A 505 1.92 21.78 -14.95
C LEU A 505 3.13 22.53 -14.35
N ASN A 506 2.98 23.16 -13.18
CA ASN A 506 4.06 23.88 -12.50
C ASN A 506 5.06 22.95 -11.77
N GLY A 507 4.64 21.74 -11.40
CA GLY A 507 5.39 20.88 -10.48
C GLY A 507 6.62 20.18 -11.05
N GLU A 508 6.58 19.82 -12.33
CA GLU A 508 7.65 19.05 -12.98
C GLU A 508 8.87 19.89 -13.38
N ILE A 509 8.83 21.20 -13.12
CA ILE A 509 9.98 22.10 -13.31
C ILE A 509 10.93 21.95 -12.11
N SER A 510 11.49 20.75 -11.96
CA SER A 510 12.55 20.48 -11.00
C SER A 510 13.73 21.42 -11.28
N LYS A 511 14.34 21.93 -10.21
CA LYS A 511 15.23 23.11 -10.21
C LYS A 511 16.54 22.94 -11.00
N ASN A 512 16.78 21.77 -11.61
CA ASN A 512 17.98 21.43 -12.39
C ASN A 512 17.81 21.65 -13.91
N LEU A 513 16.63 22.03 -14.40
CA LEU A 513 16.35 22.24 -15.83
C LEU A 513 16.50 23.69 -16.32
N ARG A 514 16.92 24.65 -15.47
CA ARG A 514 17.17 26.03 -15.93
C ARG A 514 18.40 26.14 -16.85
N ASP A 515 19.39 25.28 -16.67
CA ASP A 515 20.63 25.28 -17.48
C ASP A 515 20.56 24.29 -18.66
N SER A 516 19.63 23.33 -18.65
CA SER A 516 19.45 22.30 -19.70
C SER A 516 18.16 22.41 -20.53
N ALA A 517 17.30 23.39 -20.25
CA ALA A 517 16.11 23.69 -21.08
C ALA A 517 16.45 23.98 -22.55
N GLN A 518 17.68 24.43 -22.85
CA GLN A 518 18.17 24.65 -24.22
C GLN A 518 18.37 23.35 -25.03
N GLU A 519 18.45 22.18 -24.37
CA GLU A 519 18.72 20.90 -25.05
C GLU A 519 17.50 19.97 -25.12
N CYS A 520 16.65 19.91 -24.08
CA CYS A 520 15.49 19.01 -24.07
C CYS A 520 14.31 19.48 -24.96
N LEU A 521 14.15 20.78 -25.21
CA LEU A 521 12.99 21.32 -25.95
C LEU A 521 13.05 21.12 -27.48
N LYS A 522 14.05 20.41 -28.02
CA LYS A 522 14.28 20.35 -29.48
C LYS A 522 13.19 19.60 -30.25
N HIS A 523 12.49 18.64 -29.64
CA HIS A 523 11.33 17.96 -30.26
C HIS A 523 10.27 17.55 -29.22
N LEU A 524 9.07 18.14 -29.29
CA LEU A 524 7.89 17.64 -28.56
C LEU A 524 7.44 16.27 -29.10
N SER A 525 6.91 15.42 -28.23
CA SER A 525 6.30 14.16 -28.66
C SER A 525 5.00 14.42 -29.45
N LYS A 526 4.60 13.46 -30.29
CA LYS A 526 3.34 13.51 -31.05
C LYS A 526 2.14 13.71 -30.12
N ASP A 527 2.15 13.01 -28.99
CA ASP A 527 1.02 12.97 -28.07
C ASP A 527 0.99 14.23 -27.19
N THR A 528 2.17 14.82 -26.90
CA THR A 528 2.28 16.14 -26.25
C THR A 528 1.73 17.24 -27.14
N ILE A 529 1.99 17.17 -28.45
CA ILE A 529 1.40 18.07 -29.44
C ILE A 529 -0.13 17.87 -29.50
N GLN A 530 -0.63 16.63 -29.40
CA GLN A 530 -2.06 16.36 -29.36
C GLN A 530 -2.72 16.95 -28.11
N PHE A 531 -2.14 16.73 -26.93
CA PHE A 531 -2.55 17.37 -25.68
C PHE A 531 -2.58 18.91 -25.81
N LEU A 532 -1.49 19.51 -26.30
CA LEU A 532 -1.41 20.96 -26.51
C LEU A 532 -2.48 21.48 -27.48
N ASN A 533 -2.84 20.74 -28.52
CA ASN A 533 -3.91 21.15 -29.42
C ASN A 533 -5.28 21.08 -28.71
N MET A 534 -5.55 19.98 -27.99
CA MET A 534 -6.83 19.77 -27.31
C MET A 534 -7.04 20.75 -26.16
N ILE A 535 -6.01 21.12 -25.39
CA ILE A 535 -6.14 22.09 -24.30
C ILE A 535 -6.43 23.49 -24.82
N HIS A 536 -5.83 23.95 -25.93
CA HIS A 536 -6.17 25.25 -26.51
C HIS A 536 -7.61 25.30 -27.04
N VAL A 537 -8.10 24.22 -27.67
CA VAL A 537 -9.52 24.13 -28.09
C VAL A 537 -10.44 24.17 -26.86
N SER A 538 -10.10 23.44 -25.80
CA SER A 538 -10.88 23.42 -24.55
C SER A 538 -10.87 24.78 -23.85
N LEU A 539 -9.74 25.48 -23.81
CA LEU A 539 -9.62 26.83 -23.25
C LEU A 539 -10.36 27.88 -24.10
N TYR A 540 -10.39 27.74 -25.41
CA TYR A 540 -11.19 28.61 -26.30
C TYR A 540 -12.67 28.48 -25.98
N GLN A 541 -13.16 27.24 -25.90
CA GLN A 541 -14.55 26.95 -25.55
C GLN A 541 -14.88 27.43 -24.13
N TYR A 542 -13.96 27.25 -23.17
CA TYR A 542 -14.12 27.69 -21.78
C TYR A 542 -14.22 29.23 -21.67
N ALA A 543 -13.39 29.95 -22.43
CA ALA A 543 -13.39 31.42 -22.49
C ALA A 543 -14.69 32.02 -23.01
N LEU A 544 -15.44 31.28 -23.84
CA LEU A 544 -16.65 31.75 -24.52
C LEU A 544 -17.94 31.14 -23.93
N MET A 545 -17.88 30.45 -22.79
CA MET A 545 -19.08 29.88 -22.16
C MET A 545 -20.06 30.97 -21.70
N ASP A 546 -21.36 30.73 -21.90
CA ASP A 546 -22.43 31.64 -21.49
C ASP A 546 -22.52 31.83 -19.97
N ASN A 547 -22.10 30.82 -19.20
CA ASN A 547 -22.07 30.83 -17.73
C ASN A 547 -20.65 30.99 -17.15
N ALA A 548 -19.73 31.63 -17.87
CA ALA A 548 -18.36 31.90 -17.39
C ALA A 548 -18.33 33.09 -16.39
N GLU A 549 -17.88 32.83 -15.17
CA GLU A 549 -17.73 33.83 -14.10
C GLU A 549 -16.35 34.51 -14.12
N ALA A 550 -16.17 35.63 -13.42
CA ALA A 550 -14.89 36.34 -13.31
C ALA A 550 -13.70 35.43 -12.90
N SER A 551 -13.97 34.43 -12.05
CA SER A 551 -13.02 33.39 -11.63
C SER A 551 -12.48 32.53 -12.77
N ASP A 552 -13.25 32.35 -13.83
CA ASP A 552 -12.98 31.37 -14.86
C ASP A 552 -11.93 31.93 -15.83
N TYR A 553 -11.94 33.25 -16.01
CA TYR A 553 -10.86 33.99 -16.66
C TYR A 553 -9.57 34.00 -15.83
N ILE A 554 -9.65 34.00 -14.49
CA ILE A 554 -8.47 33.80 -13.62
C ILE A 554 -7.93 32.38 -13.81
N ALA A 555 -8.80 31.37 -13.73
CA ALA A 555 -8.44 29.97 -13.91
C ALA A 555 -7.83 29.68 -15.31
N LEU A 556 -8.41 30.25 -16.36
CA LEU A 556 -7.90 30.17 -17.73
C LEU A 556 -6.53 30.85 -17.86
N LEU A 557 -6.36 32.03 -17.26
CA LEU A 557 -5.09 32.75 -17.24
C LEU A 557 -4.02 31.92 -16.50
N ASP A 558 -4.33 31.34 -15.36
CA ASP A 558 -3.39 30.52 -14.59
C ASP A 558 -2.98 29.24 -15.35
N ILE A 559 -3.90 28.59 -16.08
CA ILE A 559 -3.56 27.46 -16.98
C ILE A 559 -2.61 27.93 -18.09
N LEU A 560 -2.92 29.04 -18.77
CA LEU A 560 -2.06 29.58 -19.83
C LEU A 560 -0.66 29.94 -19.31
N LYS A 561 -0.57 30.55 -18.13
CA LYS A 561 0.71 30.82 -17.46
C LYS A 561 1.45 29.52 -17.16
N ALA A 562 0.80 28.51 -16.59
CA ALA A 562 1.47 27.24 -16.28
C ALA A 562 1.98 26.53 -17.55
N LEU A 563 1.22 26.56 -18.64
CA LEU A 563 1.67 26.09 -19.96
C LEU A 563 2.88 26.89 -20.48
N LEU A 564 2.89 28.21 -20.29
CA LEU A 564 4.00 29.07 -20.69
C LEU A 564 5.28 28.75 -19.90
N VAL A 565 5.18 28.54 -18.58
CA VAL A 565 6.35 28.17 -17.77
C VAL A 565 6.86 26.78 -18.17
N ARG A 566 5.98 25.80 -18.43
CA ARG A 566 6.37 24.41 -18.78
C ARG A 566 6.93 24.26 -20.20
N PHE A 567 6.31 24.89 -21.21
CA PHE A 567 6.65 24.68 -22.63
C PHE A 567 7.31 25.89 -23.31
N ARG A 568 7.41 27.04 -22.64
CA ARG A 568 8.11 28.26 -23.11
C ARG A 568 7.76 28.64 -24.55
N GLY A 569 8.73 28.57 -25.46
CA GLY A 569 8.58 29.00 -26.85
C GLY A 569 7.55 28.20 -27.64
N GLU A 570 7.45 26.89 -27.39
CA GLU A 570 6.42 26.06 -28.01
C GLU A 570 5.01 26.50 -27.57
N GLN A 571 4.84 26.95 -26.32
CA GLN A 571 3.56 27.55 -25.90
C GLN A 571 3.32 28.88 -26.61
N LEU A 572 4.32 29.78 -26.71
CA LEU A 572 4.14 31.08 -27.37
C LEU A 572 3.66 30.96 -28.83
N VAL A 573 4.25 30.04 -29.60
CA VAL A 573 3.91 29.83 -31.02
C VAL A 573 2.45 29.39 -31.20
N ARG A 574 1.87 28.71 -30.20
CA ARG A 574 0.45 28.29 -30.20
C ARG A 574 -0.45 29.37 -29.58
N ALA A 575 -0.07 29.89 -28.43
CA ALA A 575 -0.83 30.85 -27.65
C ALA A 575 -1.05 32.17 -28.38
N VAL A 576 -0.08 32.69 -29.15
CA VAL A 576 -0.24 33.98 -29.84
C VAL A 576 -1.39 33.94 -30.87
N PRO A 577 -1.41 33.04 -31.87
CA PRO A 577 -2.58 32.87 -32.74
C PRO A 577 -3.90 32.63 -32.01
N PHE A 578 -3.90 31.79 -30.98
CA PHE A 578 -5.07 31.46 -30.17
C PHE A 578 -5.64 32.69 -29.41
N LEU A 579 -4.78 33.46 -28.73
CA LEU A 579 -5.20 34.65 -27.96
C LEU A 579 -5.72 35.77 -28.87
N PHE A 580 -5.13 35.94 -30.05
CA PHE A 580 -5.63 36.93 -31.01
C PHE A 580 -6.94 36.50 -31.69
N LYS A 581 -7.17 35.19 -31.89
CA LYS A 581 -8.50 34.70 -32.29
C LYS A 581 -9.53 34.92 -31.18
N LEU A 582 -9.20 34.58 -29.93
CA LEU A 582 -10.06 34.82 -28.77
C LEU A 582 -10.37 36.32 -28.57
N GLN A 583 -9.39 37.20 -28.82
CA GLN A 583 -9.58 38.64 -28.83
C GLN A 583 -10.57 39.08 -29.93
N ALA A 584 -10.37 38.63 -31.17
CA ALA A 584 -11.27 38.96 -32.28
C ALA A 584 -12.70 38.47 -32.00
N ASP A 585 -12.85 37.24 -31.51
CA ASP A 585 -14.15 36.67 -31.15
C ASP A 585 -14.80 37.40 -29.98
N ALA A 586 -14.04 37.90 -29.00
CA ALA A 586 -14.57 38.76 -27.94
C ALA A 586 -14.95 40.18 -28.41
N THR A 587 -14.56 40.58 -29.62
CA THR A 587 -15.01 41.83 -30.28
C THR A 587 -16.17 41.62 -31.27
N GLU A 588 -16.25 40.45 -31.90
CA GLU A 588 -17.25 40.13 -32.94
C GLU A 588 -18.48 39.38 -32.40
N LEU A 589 -18.26 38.43 -31.47
CA LEU A 589 -19.34 37.75 -30.75
C LEU A 589 -19.80 38.64 -29.60
N LYS A 590 -21.11 38.58 -29.31
CA LYS A 590 -21.76 39.36 -28.24
C LYS A 590 -21.48 38.79 -26.85
N VAL A 591 -20.20 38.64 -26.52
CA VAL A 591 -19.73 38.41 -25.15
C VAL A 591 -20.14 39.64 -24.33
N ASP A 592 -20.69 39.41 -23.14
CA ASP A 592 -21.14 40.50 -22.25
C ASP A 592 -19.98 41.41 -21.83
N ASP A 593 -20.25 42.71 -21.63
CA ASP A 593 -19.24 43.74 -21.37
C ASP A 593 -18.31 43.38 -20.18
N VAL A 594 -18.85 42.73 -19.15
CA VAL A 594 -18.09 42.24 -17.99
C VAL A 594 -17.08 41.16 -18.40
N ARG A 595 -17.54 40.17 -19.18
CA ARG A 595 -16.75 39.05 -19.69
C ARG A 595 -15.70 39.53 -20.70
N GLN A 596 -16.06 40.49 -21.56
CA GLN A 596 -15.16 41.13 -22.50
C GLN A 596 -14.00 41.86 -21.77
N ARG A 597 -14.30 42.65 -20.73
CA ARG A 597 -13.26 43.29 -19.88
C ARG A 597 -12.35 42.26 -19.22
N ALA A 598 -12.91 41.20 -18.63
CA ALA A 598 -12.15 40.16 -17.96
C ALA A 598 -11.19 39.44 -18.92
N LEU A 599 -11.66 39.03 -20.10
CA LEU A 599 -10.83 38.46 -21.17
C LEU A 599 -9.71 39.40 -21.59
N ALA A 600 -10.06 40.64 -21.92
CA ALA A 600 -9.10 41.63 -22.39
C ALA A 600 -8.03 41.96 -21.34
N SER A 601 -8.37 41.98 -20.05
CA SER A 601 -7.39 42.16 -18.96
C SER A 601 -6.55 40.90 -18.72
N GLY A 602 -7.15 39.70 -18.87
CA GLY A 602 -6.44 38.42 -18.77
C GLY A 602 -5.41 38.22 -19.88
N ILE A 603 -5.76 38.50 -21.14
CA ILE A 603 -4.86 38.44 -22.29
C ILE A 603 -3.68 39.41 -22.11
N LEU A 604 -3.94 40.66 -21.69
CA LEU A 604 -2.89 41.63 -21.38
C LEU A 604 -1.97 41.11 -20.26
N ARG A 605 -2.54 40.53 -19.20
CA ARG A 605 -1.74 39.99 -18.09
C ARG A 605 -0.90 38.78 -18.50
N TYR A 606 -1.38 37.94 -19.41
CA TYR A 606 -0.57 36.86 -20.00
C TYR A 606 0.65 37.42 -20.72
N PHE A 607 0.47 38.43 -21.59
CA PHE A 607 1.60 39.05 -22.29
C PHE A 607 2.56 39.80 -21.36
N GLN A 608 2.12 40.29 -20.20
CA GLN A 608 3.02 40.81 -19.17
C GLN A 608 3.92 39.71 -18.59
N GLU A 609 3.38 38.52 -18.29
CA GLU A 609 4.22 37.39 -17.86
C GLU A 609 5.19 36.94 -18.97
N VAL A 610 4.79 37.01 -20.25
CA VAL A 610 5.69 36.76 -21.39
C VAL A 610 6.83 37.78 -21.40
N ALA A 611 6.52 39.07 -21.24
CA ALA A 611 7.53 40.13 -21.22
C ALA A 611 8.54 39.95 -20.06
N ILE A 612 8.04 39.55 -18.87
CA ILE A 612 8.86 39.27 -17.69
C ILE A 612 9.70 37.99 -17.88
N MET A 613 9.11 36.92 -18.43
CA MET A 613 9.79 35.62 -18.58
C MET A 613 10.92 35.63 -19.62
N PHE A 614 10.76 36.42 -20.68
CA PHE A 614 11.70 36.51 -21.80
C PHE A 614 12.52 37.82 -21.82
N ASP A 615 12.46 38.63 -20.76
CA ASP A 615 13.20 39.89 -20.58
C ASP A 615 13.01 40.88 -21.75
N LEU A 616 11.75 41.25 -22.02
CA LEU A 616 11.34 42.13 -23.13
C LEU A 616 10.83 43.51 -22.61
N PRO A 617 11.73 44.46 -22.31
CA PRO A 617 11.35 45.75 -21.72
C PRO A 617 10.49 46.63 -22.64
N ASP A 618 10.70 46.57 -23.96
CA ASP A 618 9.91 47.31 -24.94
C ASP A 618 8.45 46.79 -24.99
N LEU A 619 8.28 45.47 -24.89
CA LEU A 619 6.95 44.84 -24.80
C LEU A 619 6.27 45.20 -23.46
N GLN A 620 7.02 45.18 -22.36
CA GLN A 620 6.50 45.60 -21.05
C GLN A 620 6.00 47.05 -21.08
N THR A 621 6.80 47.97 -21.62
CA THR A 621 6.46 49.41 -21.74
C THR A 621 5.18 49.62 -22.58
N TYR A 622 5.02 48.86 -23.67
CA TYR A 622 3.81 48.87 -24.49
C TYR A 622 2.56 48.38 -23.74
N LEU A 623 2.69 47.30 -22.97
CA LEU A 623 1.59 46.71 -22.20
C LEU A 623 1.18 47.57 -21.00
N GLU A 624 2.15 48.17 -20.30
CA GLU A 624 1.91 49.10 -19.18
C GLU A 624 1.13 50.33 -19.67
N LYS A 625 1.52 50.92 -20.81
CA LYS A 625 0.78 52.02 -21.42
C LYS A 625 -0.69 51.67 -21.69
N ILE A 626 -0.96 50.48 -22.25
CA ILE A 626 -2.34 50.04 -22.52
C ILE A 626 -3.11 49.75 -21.23
N GLN A 627 -2.44 49.22 -20.20
CA GLN A 627 -3.05 49.03 -18.88
C GLN A 627 -3.46 50.36 -18.27
N ASP A 628 -2.58 51.36 -18.25
CA ASP A 628 -2.84 52.69 -17.70
C ASP A 628 -3.98 53.41 -18.46
N GLU A 629 -3.97 53.34 -19.80
CA GLU A 629 -5.06 53.89 -20.61
C GLU A 629 -6.40 53.20 -20.31
N ARG A 630 -6.44 51.88 -20.13
CA ARG A 630 -7.67 51.16 -19.77
C ARG A 630 -8.13 51.38 -18.32
N LEU A 631 -7.21 51.56 -17.38
CA LEU A 631 -7.53 51.99 -16.02
C LEU A 631 -8.16 53.38 -16.05
N SER A 632 -7.60 54.33 -16.81
CA SER A 632 -8.14 55.70 -16.93
C SER A 632 -9.55 55.76 -17.55
N LYS A 633 -9.95 54.76 -18.33
CA LYS A 633 -11.26 54.63 -18.99
C LYS A 633 -12.28 53.78 -18.22
N ASN A 634 -11.95 53.25 -17.04
CA ASN A 634 -12.77 52.26 -16.33
C ASN A 634 -13.06 50.99 -17.17
N GLN A 635 -12.05 50.48 -17.88
CA GLN A 635 -12.10 49.29 -18.75
C GLN A 635 -11.33 48.09 -18.19
N TRP A 636 -11.04 48.13 -16.90
CA TRP A 636 -10.32 47.10 -16.16
C TRP A 636 -11.29 46.36 -15.23
N SER A 637 -11.09 45.05 -15.02
CA SER A 637 -11.96 44.25 -14.14
C SER A 637 -11.23 43.15 -13.36
N LEU A 638 -9.90 43.10 -13.40
CA LEU A 638 -9.09 42.09 -12.73
C LEU A 638 -8.19 42.73 -11.66
N ASP A 639 -8.75 42.95 -10.48
CA ASP A 639 -7.98 43.26 -9.26
C ASP A 639 -7.43 41.95 -8.67
N ILE A 640 -6.27 41.54 -9.18
CA ILE A 640 -5.58 40.32 -8.76
C ILE A 640 -4.85 40.59 -7.44
N ASN A 641 -5.54 40.40 -6.30
CA ASN A 641 -4.90 40.39 -4.99
C ASN A 641 -4.66 38.94 -4.51
N PRO A 642 -3.44 38.39 -4.60
CA PRO A 642 -3.17 36.95 -4.43
C PRO A 642 -3.23 36.45 -2.97
N ARG A 643 -3.85 37.19 -2.05
CA ARG A 643 -3.91 36.87 -0.61
C ARG A 643 -5.33 36.80 -0.02
N THR A 644 -6.37 37.07 -0.80
CA THR A 644 -7.76 37.14 -0.30
C THR A 644 -8.70 36.31 -1.16
N LEU A 645 -9.24 35.24 -0.56
CA LEU A 645 -10.25 34.34 -1.14
C LEU A 645 -11.68 34.96 -1.22
N THR A 646 -11.79 36.27 -1.03
CA THR A 646 -13.03 37.01 -1.28
C THR A 646 -13.23 37.15 -2.78
N THR A 647 -14.45 36.88 -3.24
CA THR A 647 -14.92 37.18 -4.60
C THR A 647 -14.43 38.55 -5.06
N PRO A 648 -13.92 38.71 -6.30
CA PRO A 648 -13.73 40.04 -6.85
C PRO A 648 -15.10 40.72 -6.84
N THR A 649 -15.26 41.76 -6.02
CA THR A 649 -16.41 42.64 -6.08
C THR A 649 -16.32 43.37 -7.41
N ILE A 650 -17.04 42.86 -8.39
CA ILE A 650 -17.30 43.58 -9.63
C ILE A 650 -18.10 44.81 -9.20
N ASP A 651 -17.47 45.99 -9.20
CA ASP A 651 -18.19 47.26 -9.07
C ASP A 651 -18.95 47.50 -10.38
N GLU A 652 -20.06 46.79 -10.55
CA GLU A 652 -20.86 46.69 -11.80
C GLU A 652 -21.41 48.06 -12.26
N SER A 653 -21.44 49.05 -11.38
CA SER A 653 -22.16 50.31 -11.59
C SER A 653 -21.43 51.38 -12.41
N ALA A 654 -20.16 51.18 -12.82
CA ALA A 654 -19.34 52.27 -13.41
C ALA A 654 -18.33 51.87 -14.52
N LEU A 655 -18.38 50.64 -15.05
CA LEU A 655 -17.37 50.13 -16.00
C LEU A 655 -17.85 50.18 -17.47
N THR A 656 -16.97 50.60 -18.39
CA THR A 656 -17.28 50.74 -19.84
C THR A 656 -16.83 49.50 -20.64
N PRO A 657 -17.41 49.21 -21.83
CA PRO A 657 -16.92 48.15 -22.72
C PRO A 657 -15.49 48.43 -23.21
N VAL A 658 -14.81 47.42 -23.77
CA VAL A 658 -13.40 47.55 -24.18
C VAL A 658 -13.29 48.06 -25.62
N ASP A 659 -12.85 49.30 -25.80
CA ASP A 659 -12.45 49.84 -27.11
C ASP A 659 -10.94 49.81 -27.39
N LEU A 660 -10.09 49.71 -26.34
CA LEU A 660 -8.63 49.60 -26.50
C LEU A 660 -8.15 48.15 -26.38
N TRP A 661 -7.79 47.54 -27.51
CA TRP A 661 -7.30 46.17 -27.62
C TRP A 661 -5.82 46.10 -27.99
N LEU A 662 -5.19 44.93 -27.80
CA LEU A 662 -3.79 44.73 -28.14
C LEU A 662 -3.59 44.66 -29.66
N ASP A 663 -2.53 45.28 -30.16
CA ASP A 663 -2.10 45.18 -31.55
C ASP A 663 -1.18 43.97 -31.74
N ARG A 664 -1.62 43.04 -32.61
CA ARG A 664 -0.88 41.84 -32.96
C ARG A 664 0.49 42.17 -33.58
N SER A 665 0.58 43.20 -34.41
CA SER A 665 1.82 43.57 -35.09
C SER A 665 2.87 44.11 -34.11
N ALA A 666 2.44 44.93 -33.14
CA ALA A 666 3.31 45.41 -32.06
C ALA A 666 3.88 44.25 -31.24
N ILE A 667 3.05 43.30 -30.78
CA ILE A 667 3.53 42.15 -29.99
C ILE A 667 4.43 41.23 -30.81
N VAL A 668 4.06 40.87 -32.05
CA VAL A 668 4.86 39.98 -32.91
C VAL A 668 6.22 40.61 -33.26
N SER A 669 6.28 41.93 -33.46
CA SER A 669 7.55 42.64 -33.72
C SER A 669 8.59 42.48 -32.61
N GLN A 670 8.15 42.32 -31.36
CA GLN A 670 9.00 42.08 -30.20
C GLN A 670 9.39 40.60 -30.07
N LEU A 671 8.42 39.69 -30.24
CA LEU A 671 8.65 38.24 -30.11
C LEU A 671 9.55 37.67 -31.20
N VAL A 672 9.53 38.22 -32.43
CA VAL A 672 10.40 37.75 -33.54
C VAL A 672 11.89 37.98 -33.24
N ASN A 673 12.26 38.86 -32.30
CA ASN A 673 13.64 39.10 -31.91
C ASN A 673 14.19 38.04 -30.93
N LEU A 674 13.34 37.15 -30.39
CA LEU A 674 13.76 36.09 -29.48
C LEU A 674 14.52 34.97 -30.22
N LYS A 675 15.76 34.70 -29.80
CA LYS A 675 16.60 33.63 -30.39
C LYS A 675 15.95 32.26 -30.23
N ASP A 676 15.50 31.93 -29.01
CA ASP A 676 14.85 30.66 -28.67
C ASP A 676 13.65 30.35 -29.60
N LEU A 677 12.84 31.36 -29.96
CA LEU A 677 11.71 31.17 -30.88
C LEU A 677 12.14 30.93 -32.33
N ASN A 678 13.21 31.62 -32.78
CA ASN A 678 13.77 31.41 -34.12
C ASN A 678 14.43 30.03 -34.25
N GLU A 679 15.03 29.50 -33.18
CA GLU A 679 15.59 28.14 -33.14
C GLU A 679 14.49 27.05 -33.23
N ILE A 680 13.35 27.26 -32.57
CA ILE A 680 12.20 26.33 -32.61
C ILE A 680 11.48 26.36 -33.97
N VAL A 681 11.29 27.53 -34.57
CA VAL A 681 10.37 27.72 -35.72
C VAL A 681 11.06 27.90 -37.07
N GLY A 682 12.32 28.36 -37.08
CA GLY A 682 13.03 28.74 -38.30
C GLY A 682 12.50 30.03 -38.94
N SER A 683 12.79 30.20 -40.24
CA SER A 683 12.58 31.44 -41.00
C SER A 683 11.14 31.97 -41.07
N ASN A 684 10.15 31.15 -40.71
CA ASN A 684 8.73 31.45 -40.89
C ASN A 684 8.05 31.88 -39.57
N LEU A 685 8.82 32.26 -38.54
CA LEU A 685 8.30 32.62 -37.21
C LEU A 685 7.24 33.72 -37.25
N SER A 686 7.51 34.83 -37.96
CA SER A 686 6.55 35.94 -38.11
C SER A 686 5.24 35.47 -38.76
N GLU A 687 5.32 34.66 -39.82
CA GLU A 687 4.14 34.10 -40.51
C GLU A 687 3.32 33.20 -39.58
N LYS A 688 3.96 32.32 -38.79
CA LYS A 688 3.24 31.45 -37.83
C LYS A 688 2.60 32.25 -36.69
N LEU A 689 3.28 33.27 -36.15
CA LEU A 689 2.70 34.16 -35.13
C LEU A 689 1.59 35.07 -35.68
N MET A 690 1.55 35.32 -37.00
CA MET A 690 0.49 36.06 -37.70
C MET A 690 -0.61 35.17 -38.30
N THR A 691 -0.46 33.85 -38.30
CA THR A 691 -1.45 32.90 -38.85
C THR A 691 -2.77 32.93 -38.07
N GLU A 692 -3.91 32.89 -38.75
CA GLU A 692 -5.22 32.76 -38.09
C GLU A 692 -5.40 31.35 -37.51
N TRP A 693 -5.75 31.27 -36.23
CA TRP A 693 -6.10 30.03 -35.57
C TRP A 693 -7.62 29.78 -35.69
N THR A 694 -8.01 28.52 -35.85
CA THR A 694 -9.43 28.11 -35.90
C THR A 694 -9.65 26.93 -34.95
N PRO A 695 -10.79 26.88 -34.23
CA PRO A 695 -11.09 25.76 -33.32
C PRO A 695 -11.12 24.40 -34.04
N GLU A 696 -11.66 24.36 -35.26
CA GLU A 696 -11.83 23.14 -36.05
C GLU A 696 -10.52 22.68 -36.71
N GLY A 697 -9.67 23.61 -37.11
CA GLY A 697 -8.36 23.33 -37.71
C GLY A 697 -7.21 23.21 -36.70
N GLY A 698 -7.44 23.58 -35.44
CA GLY A 698 -6.46 23.60 -34.36
C GLY A 698 -5.11 24.18 -34.81
N PHE A 699 -4.04 23.41 -34.59
CA PHE A 699 -2.69 23.71 -35.09
C PHE A 699 -2.23 22.74 -36.18
N GLU A 700 -3.14 22.21 -37.02
CA GLU A 700 -2.77 21.24 -38.07
C GLU A 700 -1.78 21.79 -39.10
N ASN A 701 -1.79 23.11 -39.34
CA ASN A 701 -0.80 23.76 -40.21
C ASN A 701 0.60 23.81 -39.59
N ILE A 702 0.74 23.72 -38.26
CA ILE A 702 2.05 23.62 -37.57
C ILE A 702 2.62 22.20 -37.67
N LYS A 703 1.77 21.16 -37.77
CA LYS A 703 2.20 19.75 -37.89
C LYS A 703 3.08 19.45 -39.10
N ARG A 704 2.97 20.23 -40.19
CA ARG A 704 3.57 19.86 -41.50
C ARG A 704 5.08 20.04 -41.63
N GLU A 705 5.74 20.75 -40.71
CA GLU A 705 7.16 21.14 -40.90
C GLU A 705 8.15 20.58 -39.88
N VAL A 706 7.71 20.02 -38.76
CA VAL A 706 8.62 19.26 -37.87
C VAL A 706 9.23 18.06 -38.62
N PHE A 707 8.49 17.51 -39.59
CA PHE A 707 8.99 16.47 -40.52
C PHE A 707 9.92 16.98 -41.64
N ARG A 708 10.01 18.29 -41.91
CA ARG A 708 10.90 18.80 -42.98
C ARG A 708 12.38 18.78 -42.60
N ILE A 709 12.70 18.80 -41.30
CA ILE A 709 14.09 18.80 -40.82
C ILE A 709 14.76 17.42 -40.99
N GLN A 710 13.99 16.34 -41.22
CA GLN A 710 14.54 14.99 -41.45
C GLN A 710 15.04 14.70 -42.89
N VAL A 711 14.87 15.63 -43.85
CA VAL A 711 15.19 15.37 -45.28
C VAL A 711 16.28 16.29 -45.84
N ALA A 712 16.79 17.23 -45.05
CA ALA A 712 17.72 18.28 -45.50
C ALA A 712 19.23 17.94 -45.36
N ASP A 713 19.61 16.67 -45.20
CA ASP A 713 21.03 16.26 -45.19
C ASP A 713 21.27 14.94 -45.97
N PRO A 714 21.48 15.00 -47.30
CA PRO A 714 21.64 13.83 -48.16
C PRO A 714 23.04 13.19 -48.09
N GLN A 715 23.77 13.32 -46.98
CA GLN A 715 25.10 12.72 -46.78
C GLN A 715 25.28 12.00 -45.42
N LYS A 716 24.24 11.35 -44.89
CA LYS A 716 24.37 10.38 -43.77
C LYS A 716 23.22 9.37 -43.69
N LEU A 717 23.04 8.56 -44.75
CA LEU A 717 22.04 7.48 -44.78
C LEU A 717 22.65 6.14 -45.23
N THR A 718 23.17 5.38 -44.27
CA THR A 718 23.37 3.92 -44.37
C THR A 718 23.14 3.28 -43.01
N SER A 719 22.28 2.25 -42.97
CA SER A 719 21.71 1.63 -41.76
C SER A 719 20.67 2.54 -41.07
N ILE A 720 19.43 2.13 -40.79
CA ILE A 720 18.90 0.78 -40.53
C ILE A 720 17.56 0.60 -41.26
N MET A 721 17.34 -0.57 -41.89
CA MET A 721 16.00 -1.01 -42.28
C MET A 721 15.32 -1.70 -41.09
N VAL A 722 14.17 -1.17 -40.65
CA VAL A 722 13.15 -1.97 -39.97
C VAL A 722 12.15 -2.41 -41.05
N MET A 723 11.90 -3.72 -41.13
CA MET A 723 10.75 -4.22 -41.87
C MET A 723 9.52 -4.09 -40.98
N ASP A 724 8.47 -3.46 -41.48
CA ASP A 724 7.11 -3.68 -41.00
C ASP A 724 6.23 -4.14 -42.16
N ASN A 725 5.27 -5.02 -41.86
CA ASN A 725 4.53 -5.81 -42.84
C ASN A 725 3.05 -5.40 -42.87
N GLY A 726 2.51 -5.19 -44.07
CA GLY A 726 1.11 -5.57 -44.36
C GLY A 726 0.24 -4.58 -45.14
N SER A 727 0.04 -4.90 -46.43
CA SER A 727 -1.09 -4.48 -47.30
C SER A 727 -1.29 -2.97 -47.56
N GLY A 728 -1.62 -2.47 -48.75
CA GLY A 728 -1.88 -3.01 -50.10
C GLY A 728 -2.49 -1.84 -50.92
N GLU A 729 -2.43 -1.71 -52.25
CA GLU A 729 -2.03 -2.57 -53.36
C GLU A 729 -1.30 -1.71 -54.41
N LEU A 730 -0.42 -2.27 -55.24
CA LEU A 730 -0.26 -1.86 -56.65
C LEU A 730 0.56 -2.90 -57.44
N GLN A 731 0.48 -2.82 -58.77
CA GLN A 731 0.64 -3.98 -59.66
C GLN A 731 2.02 -4.08 -60.33
N LYS A 732 2.53 -5.32 -60.44
CA LYS A 732 3.41 -5.90 -61.49
C LYS A 732 4.66 -5.10 -61.96
N ILE A 733 5.83 -5.76 -61.97
CA ILE A 733 6.54 -6.25 -63.19
C ILE A 733 7.83 -7.04 -62.82
N ASP A 734 8.21 -7.95 -63.74
CA ASP A 734 9.15 -9.08 -63.73
C ASP A 734 10.55 -9.05 -63.05
N LYS A 735 10.85 -10.20 -62.40
CA LYS A 735 12.02 -11.12 -62.55
C LYS A 735 13.43 -10.57 -62.90
N LYS A 736 14.43 -10.99 -62.10
CA LYS A 736 15.31 -12.15 -62.43
C LYS A 736 16.19 -12.63 -61.26
N VAL A 737 16.76 -13.83 -61.43
CA VAL A 737 17.53 -14.63 -60.45
C VAL A 737 19.04 -14.52 -60.73
N THR A 738 19.85 -14.35 -59.66
CA THR A 738 21.30 -14.70 -59.47
C THR A 738 21.80 -13.88 -58.25
N ASP A 739 22.55 -14.36 -57.24
CA ASP A 739 23.08 -15.69 -56.90
C ASP A 739 23.22 -15.83 -55.37
N PHE A 740 22.98 -17.03 -54.83
CA PHE A 740 23.25 -17.40 -53.44
C PHE A 740 24.29 -18.54 -53.42
N GLN A 741 25.60 -18.23 -53.46
CA GLN A 741 26.62 -19.28 -53.47
C GLN A 741 28.01 -18.90 -52.92
N TYR A 742 28.13 -17.94 -51.98
CA TYR A 742 29.45 -17.54 -51.44
C TYR A 742 29.50 -17.11 -49.95
N ALA A 743 28.64 -17.67 -49.09
CA ALA A 743 28.60 -17.32 -47.66
C ALA A 743 28.44 -18.53 -46.71
N LEU A 744 29.02 -19.68 -47.08
CA LEU A 744 29.15 -20.86 -46.23
C LEU A 744 30.55 -21.49 -46.39
N ASP A 745 31.58 -20.74 -46.00
CA ASP A 745 32.82 -21.26 -45.40
C ASP A 745 33.72 -20.08 -44.99
N ILE A 746 34.70 -20.34 -44.11
CA ILE A 746 35.60 -19.39 -43.44
C ILE A 746 34.90 -18.58 -42.32
N GLY A 747 35.32 -18.65 -41.06
CA GLY A 747 36.37 -19.50 -40.49
C GLY A 747 36.51 -19.29 -38.98
N GLN A 748 36.73 -20.39 -38.26
CA GLN A 748 37.19 -20.37 -36.87
C GLN A 748 38.64 -19.86 -36.80
N THR A 749 38.97 -18.98 -35.84
CA THR A 749 40.27 -18.95 -35.12
C THR A 749 40.27 -17.93 -33.99
N ASN A 750 40.78 -18.34 -32.82
CA ASN A 750 41.34 -17.54 -31.71
C ASN A 750 40.33 -16.67 -30.91
N ASP A 751 40.06 -16.84 -29.61
CA ASP A 751 40.83 -17.34 -28.44
C ASP A 751 42.05 -16.44 -28.12
N SER A 752 42.28 -15.87 -26.92
CA SER A 752 41.69 -16.03 -25.57
C SER A 752 41.34 -14.62 -24.96
N SER A 753 41.16 -14.30 -23.66
CA SER A 753 41.45 -14.95 -22.36
C SER A 753 40.59 -14.39 -21.19
N GLU A 754 40.49 -15.17 -20.11
CA GLU A 754 40.56 -14.86 -18.64
C GLU A 754 40.15 -13.47 -18.10
N HIS A 755 39.41 -13.28 -16.99
CA HIS A 755 38.89 -14.15 -15.90
C HIS A 755 37.39 -13.79 -15.64
N GLY A 756 36.48 -14.68 -15.17
CA GLY A 756 36.39 -15.26 -13.82
C GLY A 756 35.82 -14.22 -12.83
N THR A 757 34.55 -14.24 -12.41
CA THR A 757 33.85 -15.25 -11.56
C THR A 757 32.31 -15.05 -11.65
N SER A 758 31.46 -16.06 -11.89
CA SER A 758 30.65 -16.83 -10.90
C SER A 758 29.84 -15.99 -9.88
N VAL A 759 28.56 -16.26 -9.53
CA VAL A 759 27.64 -17.36 -9.88
C VAL A 759 26.19 -16.97 -9.48
N THR A 760 25.22 -17.44 -10.27
CA THR A 760 23.83 -17.94 -10.03
C THR A 760 23.38 -18.21 -8.56
N SER A 761 22.10 -18.35 -8.16
CA SER A 761 20.78 -18.50 -8.83
C SER A 761 19.64 -18.57 -7.79
N ASP A 762 18.43 -18.16 -8.20
CA ASP A 762 17.09 -18.79 -8.10
C ASP A 762 16.62 -19.70 -6.93
N MET A 763 15.28 -19.70 -6.81
CA MET A 763 14.42 -20.40 -5.86
C MET A 763 14.34 -21.94 -5.98
N GLU A 764 14.23 -22.56 -4.81
CA GLU A 764 13.26 -23.59 -4.36
C GLU A 764 12.77 -24.77 -5.25
N SER A 765 12.70 -25.92 -4.54
CA SER A 765 11.67 -27.00 -4.61
C SER A 765 12.00 -28.28 -5.40
N VAL A 766 11.54 -29.50 -5.02
CA VAL A 766 11.07 -30.06 -3.73
C VAL A 766 11.21 -31.61 -3.77
N THR A 767 11.55 -32.25 -2.63
CA THR A 767 11.48 -33.70 -2.28
C THR A 767 11.87 -34.83 -3.26
N THR A 768 12.75 -35.75 -2.82
CA THR A 768 12.41 -37.18 -2.54
C THR A 768 13.56 -37.91 -1.82
N VAL A 769 13.32 -39.10 -1.25
CA VAL A 769 14.07 -39.66 -0.12
C VAL A 769 14.72 -41.04 -0.40
N GLN A 770 15.96 -41.22 0.11
CA GLN A 770 16.70 -42.48 0.43
C GLN A 770 17.22 -43.42 -0.68
N LEU A 771 18.55 -43.68 -0.74
CA LEU A 771 19.28 -44.76 -0.02
C LEU A 771 20.64 -45.15 -0.67
N SER A 772 21.69 -45.14 0.16
CA SER A 772 22.92 -45.99 0.14
C SER A 772 23.91 -46.07 -1.05
N SER A 773 25.14 -45.65 -0.73
CA SER A 773 26.44 -46.32 -1.02
C SER A 773 27.02 -46.44 -2.44
N GLY A 774 28.23 -45.89 -2.61
CA GLY A 774 29.39 -46.73 -2.96
C GLY A 774 30.06 -46.55 -4.34
N LEU A 775 31.19 -45.83 -4.34
CA LEU A 775 32.38 -46.04 -5.20
C LEU A 775 32.25 -46.02 -6.75
N GLY A 776 32.80 -44.96 -7.34
CA GLY A 776 33.90 -45.10 -8.31
C GLY A 776 33.60 -45.19 -9.82
N GLY A 777 34.03 -44.17 -10.57
CA GLY A 777 34.61 -44.38 -11.91
C GLY A 777 33.93 -43.73 -13.12
N THR A 778 34.78 -43.24 -14.04
CA THR A 778 34.52 -43.03 -15.49
C THR A 778 33.43 -42.04 -15.94
N LYS A 779 33.81 -40.76 -16.07
CA LYS A 779 33.19 -39.83 -17.03
C LYS A 779 33.67 -40.14 -18.46
N ARG A 780 32.74 -40.45 -19.39
CA ARG A 780 32.74 -40.25 -20.87
C ARG A 780 32.00 -41.39 -21.59
N LYS A 781 30.66 -41.27 -21.75
CA LYS A 781 29.85 -41.88 -22.86
C LYS A 781 28.31 -41.67 -22.76
N ILE A 782 27.81 -40.58 -22.15
CA ILE A 782 26.37 -40.28 -22.09
C ILE A 782 26.09 -38.80 -22.40
N LYS A 783 26.38 -38.37 -23.64
CA LYS A 783 25.91 -37.07 -24.17
C LYS A 783 25.47 -37.12 -25.64
N GLU A 784 25.43 -38.31 -26.22
CA GLU A 784 25.27 -38.54 -27.67
C GLU A 784 24.03 -39.38 -28.01
N LYS A 785 23.29 -39.87 -26.99
CA LYS A 785 22.12 -40.75 -27.18
C LYS A 785 20.76 -40.07 -27.01
N LEU A 786 20.66 -38.97 -26.25
CA LEU A 786 19.38 -38.26 -26.05
C LEU A 786 18.94 -37.40 -27.25
N ARG A 787 19.83 -37.10 -28.21
CA ARG A 787 19.52 -36.18 -29.32
C ARG A 787 18.76 -36.82 -30.49
N ASN A 788 18.73 -38.16 -30.55
CA ASN A 788 18.19 -38.89 -31.70
C ASN A 788 16.76 -39.42 -31.49
N GLU A 789 16.25 -39.48 -30.26
CA GLU A 789 14.90 -39.98 -29.97
C GLU A 789 13.84 -38.85 -30.04
N VAL A 790 14.20 -37.61 -29.70
CA VAL A 790 13.29 -36.44 -29.83
C VAL A 790 13.02 -36.08 -31.31
N ALA A 791 14.01 -36.27 -32.19
CA ALA A 791 13.88 -36.03 -33.63
C ALA A 791 12.97 -37.04 -34.35
N ALA A 792 12.73 -38.21 -33.76
CA ALA A 792 11.85 -39.24 -34.31
C ALA A 792 10.36 -39.00 -33.98
N PHE A 793 10.07 -38.31 -32.88
CA PHE A 793 8.69 -38.07 -32.40
C PHE A 793 8.01 -36.87 -33.10
N LEU A 794 8.78 -35.83 -33.46
CA LEU A 794 8.25 -34.60 -34.05
C LEU A 794 7.83 -34.72 -35.53
N ASN A 795 8.06 -35.87 -36.17
CA ASN A 795 7.73 -36.10 -37.59
C ASN A 795 6.38 -36.83 -37.82
N THR A 796 5.57 -37.05 -36.78
CA THR A 796 4.33 -37.87 -36.87
C THR A 796 3.02 -37.14 -36.65
N ILE A 797 3.00 -35.80 -36.47
CA ILE A 797 1.77 -35.06 -36.21
C ILE A 797 1.71 -33.76 -37.02
N ASP A 798 1.17 -33.82 -38.24
CA ASP A 798 0.03 -32.97 -38.67
C ASP A 798 -0.61 -33.47 -40.00
N ARG A 799 -1.84 -32.99 -40.28
CA ARG A 799 -2.68 -33.12 -41.49
C ARG A 799 -3.52 -34.40 -41.66
N ALA A 800 -4.82 -34.28 -41.34
CA ALA A 800 -5.91 -34.42 -42.34
C ALA A 800 -7.25 -33.92 -41.78
N SER A 801 -7.99 -33.12 -42.57
CA SER A 801 -9.39 -32.80 -42.29
C SER A 801 -10.31 -33.42 -43.35
N THR A 802 -11.48 -33.93 -42.95
CA THR A 802 -12.63 -34.06 -43.88
C THR A 802 -13.96 -34.12 -43.12
N ARG A 803 -15.03 -33.62 -43.76
CA ARG A 803 -16.38 -33.43 -43.20
C ARG A 803 -17.31 -34.63 -43.47
N GLN A 804 -18.28 -34.89 -42.58
CA GLN A 804 -19.72 -35.24 -42.81
C GLN A 804 -20.29 -35.97 -41.56
N LYS A 805 -21.59 -36.00 -41.21
CA LYS A 805 -22.71 -35.02 -41.23
C LYS A 805 -23.92 -35.64 -40.44
N ILE A 806 -24.83 -34.80 -39.92
CA ILE A 806 -26.26 -35.05 -39.50
C ILE A 806 -26.62 -35.74 -38.14
N ILE A 807 -27.63 -35.15 -37.46
CA ILE A 807 -28.67 -35.66 -36.51
C ILE A 807 -28.51 -35.40 -34.98
N ASP A 808 -29.34 -34.48 -34.47
CA ASP A 808 -29.84 -34.30 -33.07
C ASP A 808 -31.20 -35.05 -32.87
N PRO A 809 -31.89 -35.11 -31.68
CA PRO A 809 -31.58 -34.88 -30.25
C PRO A 809 -32.01 -36.16 -29.42
N PRO A 810 -32.55 -36.18 -28.15
CA PRO A 810 -32.62 -35.20 -27.04
C PRO A 810 -32.24 -35.75 -25.61
N TYR A 811 -32.44 -34.89 -24.60
CA TYR A 811 -32.44 -35.12 -23.13
C TYR A 811 -33.01 -36.46 -22.63
N PRO A 812 -32.61 -36.90 -21.41
CA PRO A 812 -33.53 -36.70 -20.28
C PRO A 812 -32.89 -36.22 -18.96
N THR A 813 -33.76 -35.67 -18.09
CA THR A 813 -33.51 -35.22 -16.72
C THR A 813 -33.24 -36.33 -15.71
N LYS A 814 -32.36 -36.07 -14.73
CA LYS A 814 -32.68 -36.22 -13.30
C LYS A 814 -31.70 -35.46 -12.41
#